data_AF-A0A7J7KFD5-F1
#
_entry.id   AF-A0A7J7KFD5-F1
#
_cell.length_a   1.000
_cell.length_b   1.000
_cell.length_c   1.000
_cell.angle_alpha   90.00
_cell.angle_beta   90.00
_cell.angle_gamma   90.00
#
_symmetry.space_group_name_H-M   'P 1'
#
loop_
_entity.id
_entity.type
_entity.pdbx_description
1 polymer ?
#
loop_
_entity_poly.entity_id
_entity_poly.type
_entity_poly.pdbx_seq_one_letter_code
_entity_poly.pdbx_strand_id
1 'polypeptide(L)'
;MRDDAGNMLVTGIILLFLSGVAANSQFDEALFDLESRLKKLELEHKAYQNVISTLARQITMQQFYVEEVSRSSGDSGLKQSRLTHSGTRSYHTTSFSDLKVAAIHDHSNYKTTIGMGEVIAVLNGVEFRTRHNDYKLVMPSTKSINYGATEPVPFPPVPPEVLAQPSVELQEEEMRLWFKAFQEQDPSVRDYRKYFKPVLCYMEGMWTEATNNKLDEPFSSDRHKLDAENFFDLQEKARYTSATGRKSISENYAYLPSTLSGMSDNGMPLFSQWNYKILCHPLKKEVPLNRFRLEDDLSVRVARAKTYEQAKLERFARFSLWPAIAGPNSPFRPSKEGYTSLTTGSFLDSLMAEIPGKDNYVGEIKDDVFNETALDHDYKHPTGNQSLPRPPKNVAYYHRLYRTKTKDAMGSEIRHRAFSDASLYIAYNTRPQITPSKVEWCVPNKDCHLWQASRGECKTKKCSNWSDRVSYAIPLEIIYLTPLHSWNPYNFEYNSDDRVPVTWNTNGTYRRNGDHSERMAIYGNSRQYFYRTPHTFFDGQRAIRDSADSLRFSMSVMDSQGQIWKTRASGIHIMTPNIPGVGVVRQRYPIMPVHQAGSMMFKEIDALKDVTLEAAAHRRFYRDKVYHNGTIEEVFTFEVGLGDKSAAGPHHHTVDITESEIKRLKRGERVTVLTSSSAGHDHEITLEYRVAVYPEKRKTIEHLFLTACDGRGWTCYDGHKGWVICNECADQFPDVNM
;
A
#
# COMPACT_ATOMS: atom_id res chain seq x y z
N MET A 1 7.64 14.78 50.61
CA MET A 1 7.26 16.11 51.17
C MET A 1 5.75 16.39 51.17
N ARG A 2 4.87 15.39 50.93
CA ARG A 2 3.40 15.56 51.05
C ARG A 2 2.78 14.87 52.28
N ASP A 3 3.54 14.06 53.01
CA ASP A 3 3.03 13.31 54.18
C ASP A 3 3.24 14.04 55.52
N ASP A 4 4.08 15.09 55.57
CA ASP A 4 4.34 15.82 56.82
C ASP A 4 3.32 16.93 57.13
N ALA A 5 2.57 17.40 56.12
CA ALA A 5 1.56 18.45 56.31
C ALA A 5 0.24 17.94 56.91
N GLY A 6 -0.13 16.69 56.61
CA GLY A 6 -1.33 16.05 57.15
C GLY A 6 -1.21 15.72 58.63
N ASN A 7 -0.03 15.28 59.07
CA ASN A 7 0.22 14.96 60.47
C ASN A 7 0.33 16.21 61.36
N MET A 8 0.82 17.36 60.86
CA MET A 8 0.82 18.60 61.66
C MET A 8 -0.58 19.15 61.92
N LEU A 9 -1.53 18.98 60.98
CA LEU A 9 -2.90 19.47 61.15
C LEU A 9 -3.68 18.64 62.18
N VAL A 10 -3.50 17.31 62.15
CA VAL A 10 -4.16 16.39 63.10
C VAL A 10 -3.57 16.52 64.51
N THR A 11 -2.26 16.74 64.62
CA THR A 11 -1.60 16.91 65.92
C THR A 11 -1.94 18.26 66.57
N GLY A 12 -2.12 19.32 65.77
CA GLY A 12 -2.56 20.63 66.25
C GLY A 12 -4.00 20.64 66.78
N ILE A 13 -4.89 19.85 66.19
CA ILE A 13 -6.29 19.72 66.64
C ILE A 13 -6.37 18.95 67.97
N ILE A 14 -5.55 17.90 68.15
CA ILE A 14 -5.54 17.09 69.39
C ILE A 14 -5.00 17.88 70.59
N LEU A 15 -4.05 18.81 70.39
CA LEU A 15 -3.52 19.66 71.46
C LEU A 15 -4.51 20.73 71.95
N LEU A 16 -5.53 21.09 71.16
CA LEU A 16 -6.59 22.01 71.57
C LEU A 16 -7.66 21.34 72.45
N PHE A 17 -7.75 20.01 72.46
CA PHE A 17 -8.74 19.27 73.26
C PHE A 17 -8.35 19.08 74.74
N LEU A 18 -7.11 19.41 75.14
CA LEU A 18 -6.59 19.14 76.50
C LEU A 18 -6.58 20.34 77.46
N SER A 19 -6.98 21.55 77.05
CA SER A 19 -7.16 22.68 77.99
C SER A 19 -8.63 23.07 78.11
N GLY A 20 -9.21 22.74 79.25
CA GLY A 20 -10.65 22.82 79.53
C GLY A 20 -11.26 24.22 79.56
N VAL A 21 -12.51 24.24 79.08
CA VAL A 21 -13.70 24.95 79.60
C VAL A 21 -13.59 26.48 79.77
N ALA A 22 -13.70 27.19 78.64
CA ALA A 22 -14.44 28.48 78.52
C ALA A 22 -14.51 28.94 77.05
N ALA A 23 -15.01 28.13 76.10
CA ALA A 23 -15.16 28.56 74.70
C ALA A 23 -16.13 27.68 73.86
N ASN A 24 -17.27 27.23 74.39
CA ASN A 24 -18.14 26.32 73.62
C ASN A 24 -18.80 26.98 72.38
N SER A 25 -19.17 28.26 72.43
CA SER A 25 -19.83 28.90 71.26
C SER A 25 -18.87 29.23 70.12
N GLN A 26 -17.64 29.65 70.42
CA GLN A 26 -16.65 30.01 69.40
C GLN A 26 -16.10 28.77 68.66
N PHE A 27 -16.02 27.62 69.32
CA PHE A 27 -15.57 26.38 68.69
C PHE A 27 -16.65 25.81 67.76
N ASP A 28 -17.92 25.81 68.19
CA ASP A 28 -19.05 25.36 67.37
C ASP A 28 -19.26 26.29 66.14
N GLU A 29 -19.09 27.60 66.32
CA GLU A 29 -19.17 28.59 65.23
C GLU A 29 -18.02 28.43 64.23
N ALA A 30 -16.80 28.16 64.72
CA ALA A 30 -15.65 27.86 63.86
C ALA A 30 -15.81 26.53 63.09
N LEU A 31 -16.38 25.50 63.73
CA LEU A 31 -16.67 24.22 63.08
C LEU A 31 -17.75 24.37 62.00
N PHE A 32 -18.81 25.12 62.27
CA PHE A 32 -19.87 25.42 61.32
C PHE A 32 -19.36 26.25 60.12
N ASP A 33 -18.51 27.25 60.36
CA ASP A 33 -17.84 28.02 59.30
C ASP A 33 -16.91 27.12 58.45
N LEU A 34 -16.17 26.20 59.08
CA LEU A 34 -15.33 25.23 58.38
C LEU A 34 -16.16 24.29 57.47
N GLU A 35 -17.26 23.73 57.99
CA GLU A 35 -18.16 22.86 57.21
C GLU A 35 -18.81 23.61 56.04
N SER A 36 -19.22 24.87 56.27
CA SER A 36 -19.79 25.73 55.23
C SER A 36 -18.77 26.02 54.12
N ARG A 37 -17.51 26.34 54.50
CA ARG A 37 -16.41 26.53 53.56
C ARG A 37 -16.07 25.26 52.79
N LEU A 38 -16.09 24.09 53.45
CA LEU A 38 -15.82 22.81 52.81
C LEU A 38 -16.90 22.46 51.78
N LYS A 39 -18.19 22.64 52.13
CA LYS A 39 -19.31 22.47 51.19
C LYS A 39 -19.21 23.43 50.00
N LYS A 40 -18.80 24.68 50.24
CA LYS A 40 -18.57 25.66 49.16
C LYS A 40 -17.42 25.23 48.24
N LEU A 41 -16.30 24.78 48.80
CA LEU A 41 -15.16 24.24 48.05
C LEU A 41 -15.54 23.00 47.23
N GLU A 42 -16.35 22.09 47.77
CA GLU A 42 -16.86 20.93 47.03
C GLU A 42 -17.76 21.34 45.86
N LEU A 43 -18.61 22.35 46.06
CA LEU A 43 -19.48 22.91 45.03
C LEU A 43 -18.68 23.59 43.91
N GLU A 44 -17.69 24.41 44.28
CA GLU A 44 -16.78 25.05 43.34
C GLU A 44 -15.94 24.01 42.58
N HIS A 45 -15.42 23.00 43.27
CA HIS A 45 -14.68 21.89 42.65
C HIS A 45 -15.53 21.13 41.63
N LYS A 46 -16.78 20.80 41.98
CA LYS A 46 -17.74 20.19 41.04
C LYS A 46 -18.05 21.10 39.85
N ALA A 47 -18.20 22.40 40.09
CA ALA A 47 -18.41 23.37 39.01
C ALA A 47 -17.21 23.42 38.05
N TYR A 48 -15.98 23.46 38.58
CA TYR A 48 -14.77 23.40 37.77
C TYR A 48 -14.66 22.08 36.99
N GLN A 49 -14.94 20.94 37.62
CA GLN A 49 -14.97 19.64 36.94
C GLN A 49 -15.97 19.61 35.77
N ASN A 50 -17.15 20.21 35.95
CA ASN A 50 -18.16 20.31 34.89
C ASN A 50 -17.71 21.21 33.74
N VAL A 51 -17.08 22.36 34.03
CA VAL A 51 -16.53 23.25 33.01
C VAL A 51 -15.42 22.55 32.23
N ILE A 52 -14.48 21.89 32.93
CA ILE A 52 -13.38 21.14 32.31
C ILE A 52 -13.94 20.01 31.43
N SER A 53 -14.92 19.24 31.93
CA SER A 53 -15.57 18.16 31.17
C SER A 53 -16.28 18.67 29.91
N THR A 54 -16.93 19.84 29.99
CA THR A 54 -17.61 20.46 28.86
C THR A 54 -16.61 20.96 27.81
N LEU A 55 -15.52 21.60 28.25
CA LEU A 55 -14.43 22.04 27.37
C LEU A 55 -13.71 20.85 26.72
N ALA A 56 -13.42 19.80 27.50
CA ALA A 56 -12.88 18.53 27.02
C ALA A 56 -13.74 17.94 25.91
N ARG A 57 -15.05 17.82 26.14
CA ARG A 57 -16.01 17.34 25.13
C ARG A 57 -16.01 18.24 23.89
N GLN A 58 -15.98 19.56 24.05
CA GLN A 58 -15.95 20.49 22.92
C GLN A 58 -14.67 20.30 22.08
N ILE A 59 -13.52 20.11 22.72
CA ILE A 59 -12.24 19.83 22.04
C ILE A 59 -12.29 18.50 21.29
N THR A 60 -12.79 17.42 21.92
CA THR A 60 -12.97 16.12 21.26
C THR A 60 -13.89 16.25 20.04
N MET A 61 -14.98 17.01 20.13
CA MET A 61 -15.89 17.24 19.01
C MET A 61 -15.26 18.09 17.90
N GLN A 62 -14.42 19.08 18.24
CA GLN A 62 -13.67 19.85 17.25
C GLN A 62 -12.64 18.97 16.52
N GLN A 63 -11.94 18.10 17.24
CA GLN A 63 -11.03 17.13 16.63
C GLN A 63 -11.78 16.17 15.72
N PHE A 64 -12.91 15.61 16.16
CA PHE A 64 -13.76 14.75 15.35
C PHE A 64 -14.27 15.47 14.09
N TYR A 65 -14.66 16.75 14.20
CA TYR A 65 -15.04 17.56 13.04
C TYR A 65 -13.91 17.70 12.02
N VAL A 66 -12.66 17.93 12.46
CA VAL A 66 -11.49 17.99 11.56
C VAL A 66 -11.28 16.64 10.85
N GLU A 67 -11.42 15.53 11.58
CA GLU A 67 -11.32 14.19 11.01
C GLU A 67 -12.46 13.91 10.00
N GLU A 68 -13.69 14.33 10.27
CA GLU A 68 -14.83 14.21 9.34
C GLU A 68 -14.64 15.04 8.07
N VAL A 69 -14.10 16.26 8.20
CA VAL A 69 -13.72 17.07 7.03
C VAL A 69 -12.66 16.34 6.21
N SER A 70 -11.67 15.72 6.86
CA SER A 70 -10.65 14.93 6.17
C SER A 70 -11.25 13.70 5.46
N ARG A 71 -12.10 12.91 6.14
CA ARG A 71 -12.82 11.74 5.57
C ARG A 71 -13.68 12.10 4.37
N SER A 72 -14.33 13.27 4.40
CA SER A 72 -15.22 13.73 3.33
C SER A 72 -14.48 14.43 2.18
N SER A 73 -13.28 14.96 2.43
CA SER A 73 -12.48 15.63 1.39
C SER A 73 -11.70 14.66 0.51
N GLY A 74 -11.44 13.44 0.99
CA GLY A 74 -10.82 12.37 0.22
C GLY A 74 -10.61 11.10 1.06
N ASP A 75 -10.52 9.97 0.36
CA ASP A 75 -10.30 8.65 0.98
C ASP A 75 -8.95 8.54 1.69
N SER A 76 -8.81 7.53 2.55
CA SER A 76 -7.53 7.21 3.20
C SER A 76 -6.45 6.86 2.17
N GLY A 77 -5.23 7.30 2.39
CA GLY A 77 -4.14 7.07 1.47
C GLY A 77 -2.91 7.94 1.73
N LEU A 78 -1.92 7.82 0.85
CA LEU A 78 -0.77 8.73 0.86
C LEU A 78 -1.18 10.08 0.29
N LYS A 79 -0.86 11.14 1.02
CA LYS A 79 -1.16 12.52 0.62
C LYS A 79 0.03 13.17 -0.06
N GLN A 80 1.21 13.01 0.52
CA GLN A 80 2.40 13.72 0.06
C GLN A 80 3.68 13.02 0.50
N SER A 81 4.74 13.12 -0.31
CA SER A 81 6.10 12.78 0.06
C SER A 81 6.94 14.05 0.25
N ARG A 82 8.11 13.93 0.86
CA ARG A 82 9.01 15.06 1.09
C ARG A 82 9.27 15.84 -0.20
N LEU A 83 9.19 17.17 -0.10
CA LEU A 83 9.54 18.07 -1.19
C LEU A 83 11.01 17.92 -1.59
N THR A 84 11.23 17.56 -2.87
CA THR A 84 12.55 17.36 -3.48
C THR A 84 12.76 18.25 -4.70
N HIS A 85 11.71 18.46 -5.49
CA HIS A 85 11.73 19.29 -6.69
C HIS A 85 10.58 20.31 -6.65
N SER A 86 10.81 21.43 -7.31
CA SER A 86 9.81 22.47 -7.55
C SER A 86 10.05 23.09 -8.92
N GLY A 87 9.10 23.87 -9.42
CA GLY A 87 9.23 24.59 -10.68
C GLY A 87 8.12 25.60 -10.88
N THR A 88 8.07 26.13 -12.11
CA THR A 88 7.13 27.20 -12.51
C THR A 88 5.68 26.73 -12.65
N ARG A 89 5.47 25.43 -12.86
CA ARG A 89 4.15 24.77 -12.97
C ARG A 89 3.87 23.98 -11.71
N SER A 90 2.59 23.82 -11.39
CA SER A 90 2.16 23.17 -10.16
C SER A 90 2.60 21.70 -10.10
N TYR A 91 2.60 21.03 -11.25
CA TYR A 91 3.02 19.64 -11.39
C TYR A 91 4.55 19.42 -11.34
N HIS A 92 5.36 20.49 -11.34
CA HIS A 92 6.82 20.38 -11.08
C HIS A 92 7.14 20.21 -9.59
N THR A 93 6.20 20.48 -8.70
CA THR A 93 6.37 20.33 -7.26
C THR A 93 6.06 18.91 -6.82
N THR A 94 6.93 18.29 -6.01
CA THR A 94 6.76 16.93 -5.48
C THR A 94 5.38 16.72 -4.82
N SER A 95 4.75 15.58 -5.09
CA SER A 95 3.51 15.11 -4.48
C SER A 95 3.72 13.84 -3.67
N PHE A 96 2.76 12.90 -3.64
CA PHE A 96 3.00 11.51 -3.25
C PHE A 96 3.98 10.80 -4.21
N SER A 97 4.20 11.34 -5.40
CA SER A 97 5.13 10.84 -6.40
C SER A 97 5.96 11.98 -7.01
N ASP A 98 7.14 11.62 -7.53
CA ASP A 98 8.09 12.53 -8.15
C ASP A 98 9.09 11.74 -9.03
N LEU A 99 10.39 11.69 -8.71
CA LEU A 99 11.32 10.72 -9.32
C LEU A 99 11.02 9.28 -8.86
N LYS A 100 10.37 9.16 -7.69
CA LYS A 100 10.05 7.91 -7.02
C LYS A 100 8.74 8.07 -6.26
N VAL A 101 7.88 7.08 -6.35
CA VAL A 101 6.58 7.09 -5.66
C VAL A 101 6.81 6.80 -4.18
N ALA A 102 6.16 7.57 -3.29
CA ALA A 102 6.32 7.48 -1.83
C ALA A 102 7.78 7.49 -1.34
N ALA A 103 8.68 8.12 -2.09
CA ALA A 103 10.12 8.09 -1.83
C ALA A 103 10.70 6.66 -1.68
N ILE A 104 10.10 5.67 -2.36
CA ILE A 104 10.59 4.30 -2.43
C ILE A 104 11.96 4.27 -3.10
N HIS A 105 12.91 3.57 -2.47
CA HIS A 105 14.31 3.50 -2.90
C HIS A 105 14.94 2.14 -2.53
N ASP A 106 16.15 1.88 -3.00
CA ASP A 106 16.75 0.55 -2.92
C ASP A 106 17.65 0.35 -1.70
N HIS A 107 17.38 -0.74 -0.98
CA HIS A 107 18.22 -1.30 0.07
C HIS A 107 18.59 -2.76 -0.24
N SER A 108 18.78 -3.13 -1.51
CA SER A 108 19.13 -4.51 -1.88
C SER A 108 20.46 -5.02 -1.30
N ASN A 109 21.32 -4.17 -0.71
CA ASN A 109 22.47 -4.61 0.07
C ASN A 109 22.08 -5.11 1.47
N TYR A 110 20.87 -4.86 1.93
CA TYR A 110 20.34 -5.40 3.17
C TYR A 110 19.56 -6.68 2.90
N LYS A 111 19.59 -7.61 3.85
CA LYS A 111 18.85 -8.88 3.74
C LYS A 111 17.34 -8.63 3.69
N THR A 112 16.79 -7.85 4.62
CA THR A 112 15.34 -7.72 4.83
C THR A 112 14.82 -6.28 4.86
N THR A 113 15.67 -5.28 4.62
CA THR A 113 15.28 -3.87 4.73
C THR A 113 14.71 -3.37 3.40
N ILE A 114 13.56 -2.72 3.47
CA ILE A 114 12.81 -2.19 2.34
C ILE A 114 12.82 -0.66 2.41
N GLY A 115 13.38 0.00 1.40
CA GLY A 115 13.55 1.45 1.39
C GLY A 115 12.25 2.19 1.10
N MET A 116 11.85 3.08 2.02
CA MET A 116 10.71 3.99 1.88
C MET A 116 10.97 5.25 2.68
N GLY A 117 10.79 6.42 2.06
CA GLY A 117 11.07 7.70 2.70
C GLY A 117 9.95 8.22 3.60
N GLU A 118 10.07 9.50 3.98
CA GLU A 118 9.06 10.24 4.74
C GLU A 118 7.81 10.50 3.88
N VAL A 119 6.64 10.19 4.43
CA VAL A 119 5.34 10.44 3.79
C VAL A 119 4.35 11.07 4.77
N ILE A 120 3.40 11.81 4.22
CA ILE A 120 2.18 12.22 4.90
C ILE A 120 1.09 11.26 4.44
N ALA A 121 0.39 10.66 5.40
CA ALA A 121 -0.71 9.74 5.15
C ALA A 121 -1.95 10.19 5.91
N VAL A 122 -3.11 9.80 5.38
CA VAL A 122 -4.41 9.96 6.03
C VAL A 122 -4.99 8.57 6.22
N LEU A 123 -5.37 8.23 7.46
CA LEU A 123 -6.04 6.98 7.80
C LEU A 123 -7.26 7.28 8.65
N ASN A 124 -8.45 6.93 8.16
CA ASN A 124 -9.72 7.23 8.81
C ASN A 124 -9.83 8.70 9.26
N GLY A 125 -9.48 9.65 8.37
CA GLY A 125 -9.49 11.09 8.66
C GLY A 125 -8.30 11.62 9.47
N VAL A 126 -7.47 10.76 10.06
CA VAL A 126 -6.29 11.18 10.83
C VAL A 126 -5.10 11.41 9.90
N GLU A 127 -4.67 12.65 9.77
CA GLU A 127 -3.48 13.04 9.01
C GLU A 127 -2.23 13.03 9.88
N PHE A 128 -1.18 12.36 9.42
CA PHE A 128 0.08 12.25 10.16
C PHE A 128 1.28 12.21 9.20
N ARG A 129 2.44 12.63 9.70
CA ARG A 129 3.72 12.57 8.96
C ARG A 129 4.61 11.52 9.58
N THR A 130 5.04 10.56 8.77
CA THR A 130 5.95 9.50 9.20
C THR A 130 7.38 10.04 9.37
N ARG A 131 8.21 9.33 10.13
CA ARG A 131 9.67 9.41 9.95
C ARG A 131 10.08 8.75 8.63
N HIS A 132 11.38 8.74 8.29
CA HIS A 132 11.88 7.88 7.22
C HIS A 132 11.59 6.42 7.56
N ASN A 133 11.03 5.66 6.63
CA ASN A 133 10.30 4.44 6.95
C ASN A 133 11.08 3.14 6.81
N ASP A 134 12.29 3.10 6.23
CA ASP A 134 13.09 1.89 5.99
C ASP A 134 12.71 0.68 6.85
N TYR A 135 11.74 -0.10 6.37
CA TYR A 135 11.01 -1.06 7.17
C TYR A 135 11.54 -2.47 6.90
N LYS A 136 11.30 -3.38 7.84
CA LYS A 136 11.75 -4.77 7.70
C LYS A 136 10.67 -5.61 7.04
N LEU A 137 11.08 -6.57 6.24
CA LEU A 137 10.22 -7.60 5.68
C LEU A 137 9.82 -8.61 6.79
N VAL A 138 8.88 -8.19 7.64
CA VAL A 138 8.34 -8.97 8.76
C VAL A 138 6.81 -9.00 8.68
N MET A 139 6.21 -10.05 9.23
CA MET A 139 4.77 -10.29 9.30
C MET A 139 4.28 -10.37 10.75
N PRO A 140 2.97 -10.22 11.01
CA PRO A 140 2.39 -10.53 12.33
C PRO A 140 2.76 -11.94 12.81
N SER A 141 2.89 -12.14 14.13
CA SER A 141 3.25 -13.47 14.65
C SER A 141 2.18 -14.52 14.33
N THR A 142 2.60 -15.69 13.85
CA THR A 142 1.70 -16.83 13.59
C THR A 142 1.30 -17.57 14.86
N LYS A 143 1.99 -17.30 15.99
CA LYS A 143 1.88 -18.08 17.23
C LYS A 143 1.50 -17.26 18.46
N SER A 144 1.68 -15.95 18.44
CA SER A 144 1.50 -15.08 19.60
C SER A 144 0.34 -14.12 19.43
N ILE A 145 -0.44 -13.87 20.49
CA ILE A 145 -1.41 -12.77 20.59
C ILE A 145 -0.78 -11.46 21.13
N ASN A 146 0.52 -11.45 21.41
CA ASN A 146 1.15 -10.32 22.09
C ASN A 146 1.15 -9.08 21.18
N TYR A 147 0.89 -7.92 21.79
CA TYR A 147 0.87 -6.64 21.09
C TYR A 147 2.20 -6.40 20.37
N GLY A 148 2.13 -6.19 19.06
CA GLY A 148 3.30 -5.86 18.24
C GLY A 148 4.23 -7.03 17.91
N ALA A 149 3.91 -8.27 18.30
CA ALA A 149 4.71 -9.44 17.99
C ALA A 149 4.81 -9.70 16.48
N THR A 150 6.03 -9.93 15.99
CA THR A 150 6.31 -10.13 14.56
C THR A 150 7.26 -11.28 14.30
N GLU A 151 7.18 -11.87 13.12
CA GLU A 151 8.06 -12.91 12.62
C GLU A 151 8.67 -12.48 11.26
N PRO A 152 9.90 -12.91 10.93
CA PRO A 152 10.45 -12.68 9.59
C PRO A 152 9.56 -13.32 8.51
N VAL A 153 9.37 -12.63 7.39
CA VAL A 153 8.76 -13.27 6.22
C VAL A 153 9.76 -14.29 5.65
N PRO A 154 9.37 -15.56 5.47
CA PRO A 154 10.28 -16.58 4.96
C PRO A 154 10.64 -16.30 3.51
N PHE A 155 11.93 -16.41 3.18
CA PHE A 155 12.38 -16.34 1.79
C PHE A 155 12.04 -17.63 1.05
N PRO A 156 11.69 -17.53 -0.25
CA PRO A 156 11.46 -18.72 -1.06
C PRO A 156 12.75 -19.54 -1.15
N PRO A 157 12.64 -20.88 -1.23
CA PRO A 157 13.80 -21.74 -1.46
C PRO A 157 14.39 -21.50 -2.86
N VAL A 158 15.61 -21.98 -3.08
CA VAL A 158 16.20 -22.04 -4.42
C VAL A 158 15.60 -23.23 -5.16
N PRO A 159 15.22 -23.10 -6.45
CA PRO A 159 14.81 -24.25 -7.25
C PRO A 159 15.87 -25.36 -7.26
N PRO A 160 15.48 -26.64 -7.03
CA PRO A 160 16.42 -27.76 -7.04
C PRO A 160 17.21 -27.87 -8.35
N GLU A 161 16.59 -27.50 -9.49
CA GLU A 161 17.18 -27.51 -10.82
C GLU A 161 18.38 -26.57 -10.93
N VAL A 162 18.36 -25.45 -10.20
CA VAL A 162 19.52 -24.56 -10.07
C VAL A 162 20.60 -25.26 -9.26
N LEU A 163 20.28 -25.78 -8.07
CA LEU A 163 21.29 -26.39 -7.17
C LEU A 163 21.91 -27.67 -7.73
N ALA A 164 21.23 -28.35 -8.65
CA ALA A 164 21.73 -29.55 -9.31
C ALA A 164 22.80 -29.28 -10.38
N GLN A 165 23.00 -28.02 -10.80
CA GLN A 165 24.00 -27.69 -11.81
C GLN A 165 25.42 -27.83 -11.25
N PRO A 166 26.37 -28.35 -12.06
CA PRO A 166 27.71 -28.72 -11.57
C PRO A 166 28.67 -27.53 -11.37
N SER A 167 28.37 -26.35 -11.92
CA SER A 167 29.18 -25.14 -11.75
C SER A 167 28.31 -23.90 -11.50
N VAL A 168 28.88 -22.85 -10.92
CA VAL A 168 28.15 -21.61 -10.60
C VAL A 168 27.67 -20.91 -11.89
N GLU A 169 28.43 -21.01 -12.98
CA GLU A 169 28.07 -20.45 -14.28
C GLU A 169 26.81 -21.13 -14.83
N LEU A 170 26.72 -22.46 -14.71
CA LEU A 170 25.52 -23.21 -15.11
C LEU A 170 24.35 -22.94 -14.16
N GLN A 171 24.62 -22.71 -12.87
CA GLN A 171 23.59 -22.24 -11.92
C GLN A 171 23.05 -20.86 -12.33
N GLU A 172 23.90 -19.94 -12.79
CA GLU A 172 23.49 -18.63 -13.28
C GLU A 172 22.57 -18.75 -14.50
N GLU A 173 22.96 -19.56 -15.49
CA GLU A 173 22.16 -19.79 -16.70
C GLU A 173 20.78 -20.36 -16.37
N GLU A 174 20.72 -21.39 -15.51
CA GLU A 174 19.47 -21.98 -15.06
C GLU A 174 18.62 -20.96 -14.27
N MET A 175 19.24 -20.20 -13.35
CA MET A 175 18.54 -19.14 -12.60
C MET A 175 17.95 -18.07 -13.53
N ARG A 176 18.64 -17.71 -14.64
CA ARG A 176 18.11 -16.77 -15.63
C ARG A 176 16.84 -17.30 -16.31
N LEU A 177 16.75 -18.61 -16.57
CA LEU A 177 15.51 -19.22 -17.12
C LEU A 177 14.32 -19.07 -16.16
N TRP A 178 14.55 -19.18 -14.84
CA TRP A 178 13.51 -18.94 -13.84
C TRP A 178 13.03 -17.48 -13.83
N PHE A 179 13.95 -16.52 -13.96
CA PHE A 179 13.60 -15.10 -14.09
C PHE A 179 12.87 -14.80 -15.40
N LYS A 180 13.28 -15.44 -16.50
CA LYS A 180 12.61 -15.35 -17.81
C LYS A 180 11.16 -15.83 -17.71
N ALA A 181 10.94 -17.03 -17.17
CA ALA A 181 9.61 -17.60 -16.96
C ALA A 181 8.71 -16.68 -16.10
N PHE A 182 9.26 -16.08 -15.03
CA PHE A 182 8.53 -15.11 -14.23
C PHE A 182 8.18 -13.83 -15.00
N GLN A 183 9.14 -13.25 -15.73
CA GLN A 183 8.92 -12.01 -16.48
C GLN A 183 7.89 -12.19 -17.61
N GLU A 184 7.97 -13.31 -18.31
CA GLU A 184 7.05 -13.68 -19.39
C GLU A 184 5.72 -14.23 -18.88
N GLN A 185 5.60 -14.47 -17.55
CA GLN A 185 4.45 -15.11 -16.91
C GLN A 185 4.11 -16.48 -17.53
N ASP A 186 5.14 -17.22 -17.93
CA ASP A 186 5.02 -18.53 -18.58
C ASP A 186 5.51 -19.66 -17.65
N PRO A 187 4.59 -20.39 -16.99
CA PRO A 187 4.96 -21.50 -16.11
C PRO A 187 5.41 -22.76 -16.89
N SER A 188 5.30 -22.79 -18.22
CA SER A 188 5.66 -23.96 -19.03
C SER A 188 7.18 -24.13 -19.18
N VAL A 189 7.92 -23.01 -19.21
CA VAL A 189 9.39 -23.00 -19.25
C VAL A 189 9.95 -23.45 -17.90
N ARG A 190 9.49 -22.78 -16.83
CA ARG A 190 9.78 -23.11 -15.43
C ARG A 190 8.59 -22.66 -14.57
N ASP A 191 8.09 -23.54 -13.70
CA ASP A 191 6.95 -23.20 -12.82
C ASP A 191 7.38 -22.28 -11.66
N TYR A 192 7.57 -21.00 -11.99
CA TYR A 192 8.08 -19.97 -11.09
C TYR A 192 7.20 -19.74 -9.85
N ARG A 193 5.92 -20.14 -9.88
CA ARG A 193 4.89 -19.79 -8.87
C ARG A 193 5.22 -20.30 -7.46
N LYS A 194 6.06 -21.34 -7.36
CA LYS A 194 6.55 -21.88 -6.08
C LYS A 194 7.71 -21.08 -5.49
N TYR A 195 8.42 -20.34 -6.32
CA TYR A 195 9.72 -19.73 -6.01
C TYR A 195 9.70 -18.21 -6.07
N PHE A 196 8.74 -17.62 -6.80
CA PHE A 196 8.48 -16.19 -6.86
C PHE A 196 7.20 -15.91 -6.08
N LYS A 197 7.36 -15.45 -4.84
CA LYS A 197 6.25 -15.33 -3.88
C LYS A 197 5.83 -13.87 -3.70
N PRO A 198 4.56 -13.52 -3.98
CA PRO A 198 4.07 -12.16 -3.73
C PRO A 198 3.85 -11.95 -2.23
N VAL A 199 4.33 -10.82 -1.73
CA VAL A 199 4.19 -10.37 -0.35
C VAL A 199 3.56 -8.99 -0.38
N LEU A 200 2.41 -8.82 0.28
CA LEU A 200 1.73 -7.54 0.35
C LEU A 200 2.13 -6.80 1.61
N CYS A 201 2.74 -5.62 1.45
CA CYS A 201 3.07 -4.73 2.55
C CYS A 201 1.98 -3.65 2.70
N TYR A 202 1.69 -3.29 3.95
CA TYR A 202 0.58 -2.42 4.32
C TYR A 202 0.99 -1.47 5.45
N MET A 203 0.34 -0.30 5.48
CA MET A 203 0.43 0.65 6.59
C MET A 203 -0.77 0.46 7.48
N GLU A 204 -0.53 0.22 8.75
CA GLU A 204 -1.52 0.10 9.82
C GLU A 204 -1.44 1.32 10.73
N GLY A 205 -2.58 1.88 11.12
CA GLY A 205 -2.69 3.01 12.04
C GLY A 205 -3.72 2.75 13.14
N MET A 206 -3.48 3.28 14.34
CA MET A 206 -4.39 3.12 15.47
C MET A 206 -4.16 4.19 16.53
N TRP A 207 -5.22 4.49 17.29
CA TRP A 207 -5.11 5.22 18.54
C TRP A 207 -4.62 4.28 19.64
N THR A 208 -3.55 4.63 20.34
CA THR A 208 -3.05 3.90 21.50
C THR A 208 -3.18 4.73 22.77
N GLU A 209 -3.47 4.07 23.88
CA GLU A 209 -3.49 4.74 25.19
C GLU A 209 -2.10 5.28 25.52
N ALA A 210 -1.99 6.54 25.92
CA ALA A 210 -0.72 7.16 26.28
C ALA A 210 -0.27 6.68 27.67
N THR A 211 0.10 5.41 27.81
CA THR A 211 0.55 4.85 29.09
C THR A 211 1.97 5.30 29.40
N ASN A 212 2.14 6.08 30.48
CA ASN A 212 3.40 6.39 31.17
C ASN A 212 4.40 7.34 30.50
N ASN A 213 3.98 8.28 29.65
CA ASN A 213 4.89 9.24 28.99
C ASN A 213 6.06 8.58 28.25
N LYS A 214 5.93 7.33 27.79
CA LYS A 214 6.97 6.67 26.98
C LYS A 214 6.54 6.65 25.52
N LEU A 215 7.50 6.95 24.64
CA LEU A 215 7.28 6.89 23.21
C LEU A 215 7.50 5.45 22.73
N ASP A 216 6.44 4.81 22.24
CA ASP A 216 6.56 3.52 21.58
C ASP A 216 7.04 3.72 20.14
N GLU A 217 8.11 3.02 19.76
CA GLU A 217 8.59 3.03 18.37
C GLU A 217 7.55 2.35 17.46
N PRO A 218 7.06 3.04 16.40
CA PRO A 218 6.10 2.52 15.42
C PRO A 218 6.42 1.10 14.93
N PHE A 219 7.68 0.87 14.56
CA PHE A 219 8.23 -0.41 14.13
C PHE A 219 9.76 -0.38 14.09
N SER A 220 10.38 -1.57 14.09
CA SER A 220 11.83 -1.67 13.98
C SER A 220 12.32 -1.26 12.59
N SER A 221 13.14 -0.21 12.52
CA SER A 221 13.94 0.18 11.35
C SER A 221 15.43 0.08 11.69
N ASP A 222 16.25 -0.23 10.68
CA ASP A 222 17.70 -0.41 10.87
C ASP A 222 18.48 0.89 10.88
N ARG A 223 17.87 1.94 10.35
CA ARG A 223 18.53 3.21 10.07
C ARG A 223 17.87 4.36 10.80
N HIS A 224 16.59 4.22 11.14
CA HIS A 224 15.79 5.29 11.73
C HIS A 224 15.07 4.82 12.99
N LYS A 225 14.93 5.75 13.93
CA LYS A 225 14.18 5.57 15.17
C LYS A 225 13.60 6.92 15.55
N LEU A 226 12.47 6.98 16.23
CA LEU A 226 11.96 8.26 16.71
C LEU A 226 12.98 8.89 17.66
N ASP A 227 13.34 10.14 17.38
CA ASP A 227 14.30 10.90 18.18
C ASP A 227 13.55 11.81 19.18
N ALA A 228 12.89 11.17 20.15
CA ALA A 228 12.20 11.83 21.25
C ALA A 228 12.14 10.96 22.51
N GLU A 229 12.22 11.60 23.68
CA GLU A 229 12.19 10.90 24.97
C GLU A 229 10.77 10.43 25.33
N ASN A 230 9.79 11.25 24.97
CA ASN A 230 8.39 11.04 25.24
C ASN A 230 7.53 11.71 24.15
N PHE A 231 6.23 11.50 24.25
CA PHE A 231 5.28 12.03 23.29
C PHE A 231 5.29 13.57 23.17
N PHE A 232 5.35 14.28 24.30
CA PHE A 232 5.35 15.74 24.32
C PHE A 232 6.62 16.32 23.70
N ASP A 233 7.78 15.68 23.94
CA ASP A 233 9.03 16.05 23.29
C ASP A 233 8.95 15.88 21.75
N LEU A 234 8.34 14.78 21.28
CA LEU A 234 8.10 14.59 19.84
C LEU A 234 7.20 15.69 19.25
N GLN A 235 6.13 16.06 19.96
CA GLN A 235 5.22 17.13 19.54
C GLN A 235 5.93 18.48 19.47
N GLU A 236 6.73 18.81 20.48
CA GLU A 236 7.48 20.07 20.52
C GLU A 236 8.52 20.14 19.41
N LYS A 237 9.26 19.05 19.16
CA LYS A 237 10.17 18.93 18.02
C LYS A 237 9.44 19.07 16.69
N ALA A 238 8.29 18.41 16.53
CA ALA A 238 7.47 18.50 15.32
C ALA A 238 6.92 19.93 15.12
N ARG A 239 6.47 20.59 16.18
CA ARG A 239 5.99 21.98 16.17
C ARG A 239 7.10 22.94 15.80
N TYR A 240 8.26 22.84 16.45
CA TYR A 240 9.41 23.69 16.19
C TYR A 240 9.93 23.53 14.76
N THR A 241 10.08 22.29 14.28
CA THR A 241 10.54 22.04 12.90
C THR A 241 9.54 22.51 11.85
N SER A 242 8.24 22.38 12.11
CA SER A 242 7.20 22.90 11.22
C SER A 242 7.17 24.43 11.21
N ALA A 243 7.37 25.08 12.35
CA ALA A 243 7.41 26.54 12.45
C ALA A 243 8.68 27.16 11.84
N THR A 244 9.81 26.46 11.90
CA THR A 244 11.11 26.97 11.44
C THR A 244 11.52 26.46 10.05
N GLY A 245 10.83 25.47 9.50
CA GLY A 245 11.22 24.77 8.28
C GLY A 245 12.50 23.93 8.42
N ARG A 246 13.04 23.74 9.63
CA ARG A 246 14.24 22.93 9.87
C ARG A 246 13.94 21.43 9.81
N LYS A 247 15.00 20.65 9.55
CA LYS A 247 14.92 19.20 9.39
C LYS A 247 15.93 18.49 10.31
N SER A 248 15.54 17.33 10.83
CA SER A 248 16.50 16.37 11.42
C SER A 248 17.41 15.78 10.32
N ILE A 249 18.73 15.86 10.51
CA ILE A 249 19.70 15.24 9.60
C ILE A 249 19.46 13.72 9.53
N SER A 250 19.07 13.12 10.64
CA SER A 250 18.81 11.68 10.76
C SER A 250 17.39 11.27 10.34
N GLU A 251 16.54 12.22 9.91
CA GLU A 251 15.17 11.96 9.40
C GLU A 251 14.26 11.20 10.40
N ASN A 252 14.43 11.52 11.68
CA ASN A 252 13.85 10.78 12.80
C ASN A 252 12.62 11.47 13.45
N TYR A 253 12.12 12.57 12.87
CA TYR A 253 10.99 13.31 13.42
C TYR A 253 9.70 12.99 12.68
N ALA A 254 8.76 12.34 13.37
CA ALA A 254 7.40 12.15 12.93
C ALA A 254 6.47 13.24 13.50
N TYR A 255 5.35 13.51 12.82
CA TYR A 255 4.21 14.20 13.41
C TYR A 255 3.11 13.17 13.65
N LEU A 256 2.89 12.84 14.92
CA LEU A 256 1.89 11.87 15.37
C LEU A 256 0.84 12.61 16.20
N PRO A 257 -0.40 12.75 15.70
CA PRO A 257 -1.47 13.45 16.43
C PRO A 257 -1.78 12.82 17.79
N SER A 258 -2.31 13.63 18.70
CA SER A 258 -3.01 13.17 19.91
C SER A 258 -4.47 13.58 19.88
N THR A 259 -5.31 12.78 20.53
CA THR A 259 -6.70 13.11 20.78
C THR A 259 -7.03 12.91 22.26
N LEU A 260 -8.09 13.59 22.71
CA LEU A 260 -8.70 13.34 24.01
C LEU A 260 -9.70 12.20 23.85
N SER A 261 -9.36 11.03 24.37
CA SER A 261 -10.17 9.81 24.24
C SER A 261 -11.23 9.64 25.32
N GLY A 262 -11.14 10.42 26.41
CA GLY A 262 -12.17 10.44 27.44
C GLY A 262 -11.73 11.20 28.68
N MET A 263 -12.49 10.99 29.75
CA MET A 263 -12.20 11.48 31.10
C MET A 263 -12.11 10.28 32.05
N SER A 264 -11.16 10.30 32.98
CA SER A 264 -11.08 9.32 34.06
C SER A 264 -12.17 9.56 35.10
N ASP A 265 -12.40 8.56 35.96
CA ASP A 265 -13.35 8.66 37.08
C ASP A 265 -13.01 9.82 38.04
N ASN A 266 -11.74 10.23 38.07
CA ASN A 266 -11.25 11.34 38.90
C ASN A 266 -11.32 12.70 38.18
N GLY A 267 -11.94 12.77 37.00
CA GLY A 267 -12.09 13.99 36.21
C GLY A 267 -10.84 14.43 35.45
N MET A 268 -9.86 13.54 35.25
CA MET A 268 -8.64 13.86 34.49
C MET A 268 -8.80 13.47 33.01
N PRO A 269 -8.35 14.31 32.07
CA PRO A 269 -8.38 13.97 30.65
C PRO A 269 -7.50 12.75 30.34
N LEU A 270 -8.05 11.81 29.58
CA LEU A 270 -7.34 10.66 29.03
C LEU A 270 -6.91 10.97 27.59
N PHE A 271 -5.61 10.90 27.33
CA PHE A 271 -5.05 11.15 26.02
C PHE A 271 -4.72 9.85 25.29
N SER A 272 -4.93 9.89 23.98
CA SER A 272 -4.51 8.84 23.07
C SER A 272 -3.61 9.42 22.01
N GLN A 273 -2.61 8.64 21.63
CA GLN A 273 -1.67 9.00 20.58
C GLN A 273 -1.97 8.18 19.33
N TRP A 274 -1.88 8.82 18.17
CA TRP A 274 -1.89 8.11 16.90
C TRP A 274 -0.54 7.44 16.70
N ASN A 275 -0.56 6.13 16.50
CA ASN A 275 0.61 5.37 16.11
C ASN A 275 0.37 4.70 14.77
N TYR A 276 1.45 4.36 14.09
CA TYR A 276 1.40 3.65 12.82
C TYR A 276 2.43 2.52 12.80
N LYS A 277 2.29 1.60 11.85
CA LYS A 277 3.19 0.47 11.64
C LYS A 277 3.21 0.08 10.17
N ILE A 278 4.36 -0.31 9.65
CA ILE A 278 4.44 -0.97 8.34
C ILE A 278 4.82 -2.43 8.55
N LEU A 279 4.02 -3.33 8.00
CA LEU A 279 4.21 -4.77 8.04
C LEU A 279 3.95 -5.36 6.66
N CYS A 280 4.32 -6.63 6.49
CA CYS A 280 4.11 -7.37 5.27
C CYS A 280 3.42 -8.70 5.54
N HIS A 281 2.71 -9.20 4.54
CA HIS A 281 1.92 -10.43 4.59
C HIS A 281 2.25 -11.30 3.37
N PRO A 282 2.80 -12.52 3.55
CA PRO A 282 2.99 -13.44 2.43
C PRO A 282 1.62 -13.95 1.95
N LEU A 283 1.27 -13.62 0.72
CA LEU A 283 -0.05 -13.95 0.16
C LEU A 283 -0.17 -15.45 -0.10
N LYS A 284 -1.35 -16.01 0.20
CA LYS A 284 -1.66 -17.42 -0.11
C LYS A 284 -1.86 -17.64 -1.61
N LYS A 285 -2.35 -16.62 -2.31
CA LYS A 285 -2.66 -16.65 -3.74
C LYS A 285 -1.52 -16.04 -4.55
N GLU A 286 -1.34 -16.55 -5.77
CA GLU A 286 -0.55 -15.86 -6.78
C GLU A 286 -1.23 -14.56 -7.19
N VAL A 287 -0.42 -13.54 -7.50
CA VAL A 287 -0.86 -12.32 -8.14
C VAL A 287 -0.20 -12.31 -9.53
N PRO A 288 -0.94 -12.50 -10.63
CA PRO A 288 -0.35 -12.40 -11.95
C PRO A 288 0.08 -10.97 -12.30
N LEU A 289 1.18 -10.80 -13.05
CA LEU A 289 1.71 -9.48 -13.42
C LEU A 289 0.75 -8.67 -14.30
N ASN A 290 -0.12 -9.35 -15.06
CA ASN A 290 -1.15 -8.69 -15.88
C ASN A 290 -2.27 -8.03 -15.06
N ARG A 291 -2.34 -8.27 -13.74
CA ARG A 291 -3.28 -7.57 -12.85
C ARG A 291 -2.82 -6.17 -12.48
N PHE A 292 -1.53 -5.87 -12.59
CA PHE A 292 -0.99 -4.54 -12.30
C PHE A 292 -1.20 -3.64 -13.50
N ARG A 293 -2.04 -2.62 -13.33
CA ARG A 293 -2.22 -1.55 -14.31
C ARG A 293 -1.57 -0.29 -13.79
N LEU A 294 -0.81 0.39 -14.64
CA LEU A 294 -0.18 1.65 -14.28
C LEU A 294 -1.28 2.70 -14.09
N GLU A 295 -1.23 3.38 -12.96
CA GLU A 295 -2.08 4.54 -12.67
C GLU A 295 -1.54 5.74 -13.45
N ASP A 296 -2.40 6.45 -14.19
CA ASP A 296 -1.99 7.63 -14.96
C ASP A 296 -1.85 8.85 -14.06
N ASP A 297 -0.74 8.90 -13.33
CA ASP A 297 -0.32 10.12 -12.66
C ASP A 297 0.25 11.08 -13.73
N LEU A 298 -0.64 11.69 -14.52
CA LEU A 298 -0.32 12.53 -15.68
C LEU A 298 0.59 13.70 -15.28
N SER A 299 0.36 14.27 -14.10
CA SER A 299 1.21 15.32 -13.53
C SER A 299 2.69 14.92 -13.47
N VAL A 300 2.97 13.68 -13.07
CA VAL A 300 4.33 13.14 -12.99
C VAL A 300 4.87 12.84 -14.38
N ARG A 301 4.07 12.24 -15.26
CA ARG A 301 4.50 11.93 -16.63
C ARG A 301 4.87 13.19 -17.42
N VAL A 302 4.06 14.24 -17.32
CA VAL A 302 4.31 15.53 -17.97
C VAL A 302 5.57 16.16 -17.39
N ALA A 303 5.70 16.23 -16.05
CA ALA A 303 6.89 16.76 -15.37
C ALA A 303 8.18 16.03 -15.79
N ARG A 304 8.10 14.73 -16.06
CA ARG A 304 9.25 13.86 -16.37
C ARG A 304 9.42 13.54 -17.85
N ALA A 305 8.57 14.07 -18.71
CA ALA A 305 8.63 13.85 -20.15
C ALA A 305 8.52 12.37 -20.56
N LYS A 306 7.74 11.55 -19.83
CA LYS A 306 7.63 10.09 -20.04
C LYS A 306 6.30 9.66 -20.66
N THR A 307 6.35 8.78 -21.66
CA THR A 307 5.15 8.11 -22.18
C THR A 307 4.57 7.15 -21.14
N TYR A 308 3.36 6.65 -21.38
CA TYR A 308 2.72 5.69 -20.48
C TYR A 308 3.55 4.40 -20.35
N GLU A 309 4.01 3.84 -21.48
CA GLU A 309 4.86 2.64 -21.48
C GLU A 309 6.23 2.87 -20.83
N GLN A 310 6.84 4.05 -21.03
CA GLN A 310 8.08 4.40 -20.35
C GLN A 310 7.86 4.52 -18.84
N ALA A 311 6.79 5.19 -18.41
CA ALA A 311 6.48 5.39 -17.00
C ALA A 311 6.32 4.06 -16.25
N LYS A 312 5.80 3.00 -16.89
CA LYS A 312 5.67 1.65 -16.31
C LYS A 312 7.02 1.07 -15.84
N LEU A 313 8.12 1.48 -16.47
CA LEU A 313 9.48 1.04 -16.17
C LEU A 313 10.24 2.01 -15.23
N GLU A 314 9.58 3.02 -14.68
CA GLU A 314 10.22 4.04 -13.84
C GLU A 314 9.96 3.81 -12.34
N ARG A 315 10.80 4.38 -11.47
CA ARG A 315 10.64 4.28 -10.00
C ARG A 315 9.42 5.04 -9.47
N PHE A 316 8.84 5.94 -10.26
CA PHE A 316 7.62 6.67 -9.90
C PHE A 316 6.32 5.95 -10.31
N ALA A 317 6.42 4.78 -10.94
CA ALA A 317 5.26 3.98 -11.33
C ALA A 317 4.43 3.55 -10.11
N ARG A 318 3.13 3.88 -10.12
CA ARG A 318 2.11 3.41 -9.18
C ARG A 318 1.12 2.52 -9.91
N PHE A 319 0.64 1.47 -9.27
CA PHE A 319 -0.21 0.48 -9.90
C PHE A 319 -1.54 0.31 -9.17
N SER A 320 -2.58 -0.06 -9.89
CA SER A 320 -3.80 -0.63 -9.31
C SER A 320 -3.91 -2.12 -9.62
N LEU A 321 -4.64 -2.84 -8.76
CA LEU A 321 -4.95 -4.24 -8.95
C LEU A 321 -6.34 -4.40 -9.56
N TRP A 322 -6.38 -4.92 -10.77
CA TRP A 322 -7.64 -5.13 -11.46
C TRP A 322 -8.41 -6.37 -10.98
N PRO A 323 -9.77 -6.28 -10.89
CA PRO A 323 -10.61 -7.37 -10.40
C PRO A 323 -10.67 -8.57 -11.37
N ALA A 324 -10.74 -8.31 -12.68
CA ALA A 324 -10.72 -9.34 -13.71
C ALA A 324 -9.32 -9.51 -14.31
N ILE A 325 -8.95 -10.76 -14.64
CA ILE A 325 -7.82 -11.04 -15.53
C ILE A 325 -8.32 -10.76 -16.96
N ALA A 326 -8.57 -9.50 -17.26
CA ALA A 326 -8.64 -9.07 -18.64
C ALA A 326 -7.18 -9.03 -19.10
N GLY A 327 -6.83 -9.84 -20.11
CA GLY A 327 -5.44 -10.08 -20.51
C GLY A 327 -4.61 -8.80 -20.72
N PRO A 328 -3.27 -8.90 -20.88
CA PRO A 328 -2.40 -7.74 -21.06
C PRO A 328 -2.90 -6.77 -22.15
N ASN A 329 -3.54 -7.32 -23.19
CA ASN A 329 -4.12 -6.62 -24.35
C ASN A 329 -5.64 -6.42 -24.25
N SER A 330 -6.25 -6.48 -23.06
CA SER A 330 -7.66 -6.12 -22.95
C SER A 330 -7.82 -4.66 -23.35
N PRO A 331 -8.71 -4.34 -24.32
CA PRO A 331 -9.05 -2.97 -24.67
C PRO A 331 -9.26 -2.12 -23.44
N PHE A 332 -8.85 -0.85 -23.54
CA PHE A 332 -9.44 0.19 -22.71
C PHE A 332 -10.96 0.10 -22.88
N ARG A 333 -11.69 -0.27 -21.83
CA ARG A 333 -13.16 -0.38 -21.85
C ARG A 333 -13.73 0.72 -20.95
N PRO A 334 -13.78 1.98 -21.43
CA PRO A 334 -14.06 3.15 -20.59
C PRO A 334 -15.36 3.07 -19.79
N SER A 335 -16.35 2.29 -20.24
CA SER A 335 -17.68 2.21 -19.62
C SER A 335 -17.82 1.23 -18.46
N LYS A 336 -16.86 0.30 -18.25
CA LYS A 336 -16.94 -0.73 -17.18
C LYS A 336 -15.61 -0.98 -16.46
N GLU A 337 -14.60 -0.15 -16.71
CA GLU A 337 -13.27 -0.27 -16.14
C GLU A 337 -13.27 -0.16 -14.62
N GLY A 338 -12.64 -1.14 -13.95
CA GLY A 338 -12.48 -1.13 -12.49
C GLY A 338 -13.79 -1.11 -11.68
N TYR A 339 -14.95 -1.11 -12.35
CA TYR A 339 -16.25 -1.02 -11.70
C TYR A 339 -16.54 -2.34 -10.99
N THR A 340 -16.29 -2.36 -9.68
CA THR A 340 -16.70 -3.44 -8.80
C THR A 340 -17.97 -3.01 -8.07
N SER A 341 -19.05 -3.77 -8.25
CA SER A 341 -20.21 -3.63 -7.38
C SER A 341 -19.82 -3.97 -5.94
N LEU A 342 -20.37 -3.23 -4.98
CA LEU A 342 -20.29 -3.55 -3.54
C LEU A 342 -20.77 -4.99 -3.24
N THR A 343 -21.51 -5.62 -4.16
CA THR A 343 -22.06 -6.98 -4.00
C THR A 343 -21.05 -8.13 -4.13
N THR A 344 -19.83 -7.89 -4.64
CA THR A 344 -18.86 -8.98 -4.92
C THR A 344 -17.47 -8.76 -4.34
N GLY A 345 -17.18 -7.56 -3.81
CA GLY A 345 -15.82 -7.20 -3.40
C GLY A 345 -14.84 -7.13 -4.59
N SER A 346 -13.66 -6.56 -4.35
CA SER A 346 -12.56 -6.47 -5.31
C SER A 346 -11.52 -7.57 -5.08
N PHE A 347 -10.61 -7.76 -6.03
CA PHE A 347 -9.49 -8.70 -5.84
C PHE A 347 -8.61 -8.28 -4.65
N LEU A 348 -8.38 -6.97 -4.47
CA LEU A 348 -7.63 -6.41 -3.35
C LEU A 348 -8.30 -6.67 -2.01
N ASP A 349 -9.64 -6.64 -1.93
CA ASP A 349 -10.37 -7.03 -0.71
C ASP A 349 -10.01 -8.44 -0.28
N SER A 350 -9.90 -9.37 -1.24
CA SER A 350 -9.56 -10.75 -0.94
C SER A 350 -8.12 -10.94 -0.46
N LEU A 351 -7.21 -10.02 -0.80
CA LEU A 351 -5.83 -10.04 -0.32
C LEU A 351 -5.72 -9.40 1.07
N MET A 352 -6.39 -8.25 1.28
CA MET A 352 -6.41 -7.56 2.57
C MET A 352 -7.11 -8.39 3.65
N ALA A 353 -8.15 -9.15 3.28
CA ALA A 353 -8.84 -10.08 4.19
C ALA A 353 -7.96 -11.22 4.73
N GLU A 354 -6.77 -11.46 4.15
CA GLU A 354 -5.82 -12.44 4.71
C GLU A 354 -4.98 -11.86 5.86
N ILE A 355 -4.97 -10.54 6.04
CA ILE A 355 -4.09 -9.83 6.97
C ILE A 355 -4.77 -9.67 8.33
N PRO A 356 -4.16 -10.15 9.43
CA PRO A 356 -4.70 -9.93 10.77
C PRO A 356 -4.40 -8.52 11.30
N GLY A 357 -5.23 -8.04 12.21
CA GLY A 357 -4.97 -6.88 13.07
C GLY A 357 -3.96 -7.19 14.18
N LYS A 358 -4.05 -6.48 15.30
CA LYS A 358 -3.12 -6.54 16.43
C LYS A 358 -3.25 -7.79 17.30
N ASP A 359 -4.29 -8.58 17.09
CA ASP A 359 -4.43 -9.91 17.69
C ASP A 359 -3.67 -11.00 16.91
N ASN A 360 -3.00 -10.61 15.81
CA ASN A 360 -2.21 -11.46 14.93
C ASN A 360 -3.01 -12.65 14.35
N TYR A 361 -2.34 -13.66 13.76
CA TYR A 361 -3.02 -14.73 13.02
C TYR A 361 -3.90 -15.67 13.87
N VAL A 362 -3.76 -15.59 15.18
CA VAL A 362 -4.55 -16.37 16.14
C VAL A 362 -5.82 -15.62 16.58
N GLY A 363 -6.01 -14.38 16.11
CA GLY A 363 -7.17 -13.56 16.43
C GLY A 363 -8.47 -14.11 15.83
N GLU A 364 -9.47 -14.27 16.68
CA GLU A 364 -10.83 -14.62 16.27
C GLU A 364 -11.81 -13.73 17.03
N ILE A 365 -12.41 -12.77 16.32
CA ILE A 365 -13.32 -11.79 16.90
C ILE A 365 -14.60 -11.75 16.07
N LYS A 366 -15.74 -11.67 16.75
CA LYS A 366 -17.07 -11.47 16.15
C LYS A 366 -17.53 -10.06 16.45
N ASP A 367 -18.22 -9.46 15.48
CA ASP A 367 -18.85 -8.16 15.60
C ASP A 367 -20.36 -8.35 15.69
N ASP A 368 -20.90 -8.12 16.88
CA ASP A 368 -22.33 -8.22 17.21
C ASP A 368 -22.90 -6.87 17.69
N VAL A 369 -22.19 -5.78 17.37
CA VAL A 369 -22.50 -4.43 17.87
C VAL A 369 -23.91 -4.02 17.42
N PHE A 370 -24.63 -3.33 18.32
CA PHE A 370 -26.04 -2.96 18.12
C PHE A 370 -27.00 -4.13 17.88
N ASN A 371 -26.66 -5.33 18.39
CA ASN A 371 -27.40 -6.58 18.18
C ASN A 371 -27.49 -7.02 16.71
N GLU A 372 -26.54 -6.59 15.87
CA GLU A 372 -26.45 -7.00 14.48
C GLU A 372 -25.11 -7.71 14.21
N THR A 373 -25.17 -9.00 13.94
CA THR A 373 -23.97 -9.78 13.63
C THR A 373 -23.43 -9.46 12.23
N ALA A 374 -22.14 -9.14 12.13
CA ALA A 374 -21.43 -9.06 10.88
C ALA A 374 -21.15 -10.48 10.31
N LEU A 375 -21.69 -10.75 9.13
CA LEU A 375 -21.58 -12.01 8.40
C LEU A 375 -20.59 -11.89 7.25
N ASP A 376 -20.03 -13.02 6.84
CA ASP A 376 -19.10 -13.06 5.71
C ASP A 376 -19.80 -12.76 4.38
N HIS A 377 -19.40 -11.64 3.79
CA HIS A 377 -19.91 -11.14 2.52
C HIS A 377 -19.53 -12.09 1.36
N ASP A 378 -18.30 -12.59 1.36
CA ASP A 378 -17.74 -13.36 0.25
C ASP A 378 -18.08 -14.86 0.32
N TYR A 379 -18.83 -15.27 1.36
CA TYR A 379 -19.20 -16.66 1.54
C TYR A 379 -20.06 -17.17 0.39
N LYS A 380 -19.55 -18.19 -0.31
CA LYS A 380 -20.27 -18.95 -1.34
C LYS A 380 -20.80 -20.25 -0.72
N HIS A 381 -22.11 -20.46 -0.77
CA HIS A 381 -22.73 -21.68 -0.24
C HIS A 381 -22.20 -22.91 -1.00
N PRO A 382 -21.69 -23.95 -0.30
CA PRO A 382 -21.10 -25.14 -0.93
C PRO A 382 -21.99 -25.85 -1.96
N THR A 383 -23.32 -25.73 -1.83
CA THR A 383 -24.31 -26.36 -2.71
C THR A 383 -25.15 -25.36 -3.49
N GLY A 384 -24.79 -24.07 -3.48
CA GLY A 384 -25.66 -22.99 -3.98
C GLY A 384 -26.95 -22.78 -3.17
N ASN A 385 -27.18 -23.59 -2.14
CA ASN A 385 -28.35 -23.51 -1.28
C ASN A 385 -28.25 -22.28 -0.36
N GLN A 386 -28.95 -21.21 -0.74
CA GLN A 386 -29.00 -19.94 -0.02
C GLN A 386 -29.73 -20.04 1.34
N SER A 387 -30.39 -21.17 1.63
CA SER A 387 -31.06 -21.40 2.92
C SER A 387 -30.09 -21.77 4.05
N LEU A 388 -28.84 -22.13 3.76
CA LEU A 388 -27.84 -22.36 4.80
C LEU A 388 -27.44 -21.02 5.46
N PRO A 389 -27.25 -20.97 6.79
CA PRO A 389 -26.81 -19.76 7.46
C PRO A 389 -25.39 -19.39 7.02
N ARG A 390 -25.17 -18.11 6.72
CA ARG A 390 -23.82 -17.58 6.47
C ARG A 390 -23.02 -17.55 7.78
N PRO A 391 -21.73 -17.89 7.76
CA PRO A 391 -20.89 -17.80 8.95
C PRO A 391 -20.65 -16.33 9.34
N PRO A 392 -20.43 -16.05 10.65
CA PRO A 392 -19.92 -14.76 11.10
C PRO A 392 -18.59 -14.42 10.42
N LYS A 393 -18.38 -13.13 10.11
CA LYS A 393 -17.08 -12.64 9.62
C LYS A 393 -16.10 -12.61 10.79
N ASN A 394 -14.91 -13.16 10.62
CA ASN A 394 -13.83 -12.92 11.58
C ASN A 394 -13.32 -11.49 11.41
N VAL A 395 -13.70 -10.61 12.34
CA VAL A 395 -13.38 -9.19 12.27
C VAL A 395 -12.00 -8.84 12.85
N ALA A 396 -11.26 -9.84 13.35
CA ALA A 396 -9.85 -9.67 13.72
C ALA A 396 -8.94 -9.46 12.50
N TYR A 397 -9.46 -9.65 11.28
CA TYR A 397 -8.76 -9.47 10.02
C TYR A 397 -9.24 -8.22 9.29
N TYR A 398 -8.35 -7.62 8.50
CA TYR A 398 -8.63 -6.39 7.77
C TYR A 398 -9.67 -6.60 6.68
N HIS A 399 -10.81 -5.92 6.82
CA HIS A 399 -11.88 -5.95 5.82
C HIS A 399 -12.64 -4.62 5.83
N ARG A 400 -13.28 -4.30 4.71
CA ARG A 400 -14.13 -3.10 4.59
C ARG A 400 -15.59 -3.43 4.28
N LEU A 401 -15.88 -4.64 3.80
CA LEU A 401 -17.22 -5.13 3.49
C LEU A 401 -17.66 -6.22 4.47
N TYR A 402 -18.91 -6.12 4.92
CA TYR A 402 -19.59 -7.17 5.68
C TYR A 402 -21.08 -7.22 5.31
N ARG A 403 -21.72 -8.35 5.62
CA ARG A 403 -23.17 -8.51 5.40
C ARG A 403 -23.90 -8.59 6.74
N THR A 404 -25.15 -8.14 6.77
CA THR A 404 -26.04 -8.28 7.92
C THR A 404 -27.26 -9.12 7.54
N LYS A 405 -27.98 -9.67 8.53
CA LYS A 405 -29.19 -10.48 8.27
C LYS A 405 -30.37 -9.63 7.81
N THR A 406 -30.40 -8.38 8.25
CA THR A 406 -31.49 -7.42 8.04
C THR A 406 -31.07 -6.41 6.99
N LYS A 407 -31.98 -6.13 6.05
CA LYS A 407 -31.83 -4.99 5.14
C LYS A 407 -31.88 -3.70 5.94
N ASP A 408 -31.02 -2.76 5.58
CA ASP A 408 -31.12 -1.38 6.07
C ASP A 408 -32.32 -0.64 5.45
N ALA A 409 -32.51 0.62 5.83
CA ALA A 409 -33.59 1.46 5.32
C ALA A 409 -33.51 1.71 3.80
N MET A 410 -32.33 1.51 3.18
CA MET A 410 -32.11 1.63 1.74
C MET A 410 -32.24 0.28 1.01
N GLY A 411 -32.58 -0.80 1.73
CA GLY A 411 -32.76 -2.13 1.17
C GLY A 411 -31.47 -2.94 0.98
N SER A 412 -30.33 -2.46 1.50
CA SER A 412 -29.04 -3.14 1.40
C SER A 412 -28.77 -4.04 2.61
N GLU A 413 -28.25 -5.24 2.37
CA GLU A 413 -27.72 -6.12 3.42
C GLU A 413 -26.20 -5.99 3.58
N ILE A 414 -25.54 -5.40 2.59
CA ILE A 414 -24.10 -5.28 2.49
C ILE A 414 -23.71 -3.88 2.92
N ARG A 415 -22.75 -3.80 3.83
CA ARG A 415 -22.34 -2.56 4.47
C ARG A 415 -20.84 -2.35 4.33
N HIS A 416 -20.47 -1.08 4.22
CA HIS A 416 -19.09 -0.62 4.16
C HIS A 416 -18.68 -0.03 5.52
N ARG A 417 -17.56 -0.48 6.10
CA ARG A 417 -17.16 -0.08 7.47
C ARG A 417 -16.74 1.38 7.60
N ALA A 418 -16.19 1.96 6.54
CA ALA A 418 -15.61 3.31 6.56
C ALA A 418 -16.55 4.39 5.98
N PHE A 419 -17.86 4.14 6.01
CA PHE A 419 -18.86 4.95 5.33
C PHE A 419 -18.50 5.14 3.85
N SER A 420 -17.97 6.30 3.46
CA SER A 420 -17.60 6.65 2.09
C SER A 420 -16.15 6.35 1.71
N ASP A 421 -15.26 6.10 2.67
CA ASP A 421 -13.83 5.94 2.38
C ASP A 421 -13.56 4.60 1.71
N ALA A 422 -13.38 4.60 0.39
CA ALA A 422 -13.22 3.36 -0.35
C ALA A 422 -11.89 2.67 -0.07
N SER A 423 -10.89 3.33 0.49
CA SER A 423 -9.52 2.80 0.59
C SER A 423 -9.19 2.17 1.94
N LEU A 424 -10.03 2.38 2.95
CA LEU A 424 -9.78 1.98 4.34
C LEU A 424 -10.23 0.56 4.66
N TYR A 425 -9.34 -0.22 5.26
CA TYR A 425 -9.64 -1.53 5.84
C TYR A 425 -9.60 -1.45 7.36
N ILE A 426 -10.51 -2.17 8.04
CA ILE A 426 -10.62 -2.12 9.51
C ILE A 426 -10.50 -3.53 10.08
N ALA A 427 -9.77 -3.64 11.19
CA ALA A 427 -9.72 -4.84 12.03
C ALA A 427 -10.07 -4.49 13.48
N TYR A 428 -10.80 -5.38 14.14
CA TYR A 428 -11.11 -5.33 15.56
C TYR A 428 -9.98 -6.01 16.33
N ASN A 429 -9.81 -5.63 17.58
CA ASN A 429 -8.70 -6.06 18.41
C ASN A 429 -9.17 -6.22 19.86
N THR A 430 -8.51 -7.07 20.64
CA THR A 430 -8.75 -7.15 22.09
C THR A 430 -7.57 -6.59 22.90
N ARG A 431 -6.54 -6.05 22.23
CA ARG A 431 -5.32 -5.55 22.88
C ARG A 431 -5.59 -4.28 23.71
N PRO A 432 -5.27 -4.25 25.02
CA PRO A 432 -5.55 -3.10 25.88
C PRO A 432 -4.75 -1.84 25.52
N GLN A 433 -3.68 -1.96 24.75
CA GLN A 433 -2.88 -0.82 24.28
C GLN A 433 -3.65 0.08 23.30
N ILE A 434 -4.65 -0.45 22.59
CA ILE A 434 -5.39 0.28 21.54
C ILE A 434 -6.58 0.98 22.17
N THR A 435 -6.69 2.30 22.09
CA THR A 435 -7.77 3.04 22.73
C THR A 435 -9.17 2.51 22.34
N PRO A 436 -10.05 2.22 23.32
CA PRO A 436 -11.39 1.73 23.03
C PRO A 436 -12.32 2.86 22.64
N SER A 437 -13.17 2.61 21.65
CA SER A 437 -14.34 3.42 21.35
C SER A 437 -15.52 2.88 22.13
N LYS A 438 -16.14 3.72 22.97
CA LYS A 438 -17.23 3.33 23.86
C LYS A 438 -18.53 4.00 23.45
N VAL A 439 -19.63 3.25 23.47
CA VAL A 439 -20.97 3.80 23.25
C VAL A 439 -21.98 3.09 24.15
N GLU A 440 -22.86 3.86 24.78
CA GLU A 440 -24.07 3.35 25.41
C GLU A 440 -25.20 3.43 24.39
N TRP A 441 -25.83 2.30 24.11
CA TRP A 441 -26.95 2.21 23.19
C TRP A 441 -28.21 1.76 23.92
N CYS A 442 -29.21 2.62 23.94
CA CYS A 442 -30.47 2.39 24.67
C CYS A 442 -31.64 2.21 23.71
N VAL A 443 -32.34 1.08 23.83
CA VAL A 443 -33.60 0.83 23.12
C VAL A 443 -34.80 0.91 24.07
N PRO A 444 -36.00 1.24 23.56
CA PRO A 444 -37.22 1.16 24.36
C PRO A 444 -37.38 -0.24 24.96
N ASN A 445 -37.60 -0.31 26.27
CA ASN A 445 -37.84 -1.56 26.95
C ASN A 445 -39.29 -1.99 26.72
N LYS A 446 -39.51 -2.89 25.75
CA LYS A 446 -40.85 -3.41 25.42
C LYS A 446 -41.46 -4.25 26.55
N ASP A 447 -40.64 -4.69 27.50
CA ASP A 447 -41.06 -5.50 28.66
C ASP A 447 -41.44 -4.65 29.88
N CYS A 448 -41.41 -3.32 29.76
CA CYS A 448 -41.68 -2.38 30.86
C CYS A 448 -42.80 -1.41 30.48
N HIS A 449 -43.96 -1.53 31.15
CA HIS A 449 -45.05 -0.57 30.98
C HIS A 449 -44.78 0.75 31.74
N LEU A 450 -45.31 1.86 31.23
CA LEU A 450 -45.12 3.21 31.82
C LEU A 450 -45.51 3.27 33.31
N TRP A 451 -46.56 2.55 33.72
CA TRP A 451 -47.00 2.52 35.11
C TRP A 451 -46.01 1.78 36.03
N GLN A 452 -45.35 0.72 35.55
CA GLN A 452 -44.28 0.02 36.29
C GLN A 452 -43.03 0.89 36.42
N ALA A 453 -42.69 1.63 35.35
CA ALA A 453 -41.59 2.59 35.40
C ALA A 453 -41.84 3.72 36.41
N SER A 454 -43.08 4.21 36.53
CA SER A 454 -43.44 5.25 37.49
C SER A 454 -43.32 4.81 38.96
N ARG A 455 -43.34 3.50 39.21
CA ARG A 455 -43.13 2.87 40.53
C ARG A 455 -41.68 2.45 40.78
N GLY A 456 -40.78 2.68 39.82
CA GLY A 456 -39.39 2.25 39.90
C GLY A 456 -39.16 0.75 39.73
N GLU A 457 -40.18 -0.01 39.32
CA GLU A 457 -40.11 -1.48 39.18
C GLU A 457 -39.28 -1.90 37.94
N CYS A 458 -39.19 -1.03 36.93
CA CYS A 458 -38.37 -1.27 35.73
C CYS A 458 -37.91 0.05 35.08
N LYS A 459 -36.90 -0.03 34.20
CA LYS A 459 -36.45 1.09 33.37
C LYS A 459 -37.17 1.07 32.02
N THR A 460 -37.65 2.25 31.56
CA THR A 460 -38.30 2.43 30.24
C THR A 460 -37.37 2.20 29.06
N LYS A 461 -36.05 2.18 29.29
CA LYS A 461 -35.02 1.88 28.30
C LYS A 461 -34.13 0.76 28.78
N LYS A 462 -33.78 -0.16 27.88
CA LYS A 462 -32.75 -1.18 28.06
C LYS A 462 -31.49 -0.69 27.36
N CYS A 463 -30.44 -0.46 28.12
CA CYS A 463 -29.17 0.07 27.63
C CYS A 463 -28.10 -1.03 27.60
N SER A 464 -27.33 -1.07 26.53
CA SER A 464 -26.17 -1.94 26.34
C SER A 464 -24.94 -1.08 26.10
N ASN A 465 -23.84 -1.41 26.77
CA ASN A 465 -22.55 -0.74 26.59
C ASN A 465 -21.68 -1.55 25.63
N TRP A 466 -21.17 -0.88 24.61
CA TRP A 466 -20.20 -1.42 23.66
C TRP A 466 -18.86 -0.73 23.84
N SER A 467 -17.78 -1.48 23.71
CA SER A 467 -16.42 -0.99 23.90
C SER A 467 -15.47 -1.75 22.99
N ASP A 468 -15.31 -1.26 21.77
CA ASP A 468 -14.51 -1.93 20.73
C ASP A 468 -13.18 -1.22 20.51
N ARG A 469 -12.15 -1.99 20.17
CA ARG A 469 -10.81 -1.47 19.84
C ARG A 469 -10.52 -1.79 18.39
N VAL A 470 -10.21 -0.78 17.60
CA VAL A 470 -10.04 -0.91 16.15
C VAL A 470 -8.69 -0.39 15.67
N SER A 471 -8.19 -1.00 14.61
CA SER A 471 -7.03 -0.56 13.86
C SER A 471 -7.40 -0.45 12.38
N TYR A 472 -6.70 0.41 11.68
CA TYR A 472 -6.98 0.80 10.31
C TYR A 472 -5.80 0.44 9.42
N ALA A 473 -6.05 0.05 8.17
CA ALA A 473 -4.97 -0.24 7.23
C ALA A 473 -5.26 0.23 5.80
N ILE A 474 -4.18 0.56 5.10
CA ILE A 474 -4.14 0.71 3.63
C ILE A 474 -3.01 -0.16 3.06
N PRO A 475 -3.17 -0.74 1.85
CA PRO A 475 -2.08 -1.41 1.18
C PRO A 475 -1.01 -0.39 0.76
N LEU A 476 0.25 -0.83 0.71
CA LEU A 476 1.38 0.00 0.25
C LEU A 476 1.96 -0.51 -1.05
N GLU A 477 2.42 -1.77 -1.07
CA GLU A 477 3.07 -2.36 -2.23
C GLU A 477 2.98 -3.89 -2.20
N ILE A 478 3.06 -4.52 -3.37
CA ILE A 478 3.33 -5.95 -3.51
C ILE A 478 4.79 -6.13 -3.93
N ILE A 479 5.50 -6.96 -3.17
CA ILE A 479 6.90 -7.30 -3.39
C ILE A 479 6.97 -8.78 -3.80
N TYR A 480 7.58 -9.07 -4.95
CA TYR A 480 7.91 -10.45 -5.33
C TYR A 480 9.25 -10.84 -4.72
N LEU A 481 9.20 -11.76 -3.76
CA LEU A 481 10.40 -12.44 -3.29
C LEU A 481 10.86 -13.42 -4.35
N THR A 482 12.17 -13.48 -4.58
CA THR A 482 12.79 -14.33 -5.60
C THR A 482 13.80 -15.31 -4.99
N PRO A 483 14.18 -16.37 -5.72
CA PRO A 483 15.21 -17.31 -5.27
C PRO A 483 16.56 -16.67 -4.93
N LEU A 484 16.88 -15.48 -5.47
CA LEU A 484 18.12 -14.77 -5.17
C LEU A 484 18.32 -14.49 -3.68
N HIS A 485 17.22 -14.37 -2.91
CA HIS A 485 17.31 -14.09 -1.47
C HIS A 485 17.83 -15.29 -0.66
N SER A 486 17.71 -16.51 -1.21
CA SER A 486 18.17 -17.74 -0.57
C SER A 486 19.40 -18.35 -1.27
N TRP A 487 19.69 -17.94 -2.51
CA TRP A 487 20.80 -18.47 -3.29
C TRP A 487 22.16 -18.02 -2.74
N ASN A 488 23.03 -18.99 -2.47
CA ASN A 488 24.37 -18.80 -1.90
C ASN A 488 25.38 -19.73 -2.62
N PRO A 489 25.67 -19.49 -3.91
CA PRO A 489 26.44 -20.42 -4.74
C PRO A 489 27.88 -20.65 -4.25
N TYR A 490 28.47 -19.64 -3.61
CA TYR A 490 29.83 -19.70 -3.05
C TYR A 490 29.86 -20.08 -1.56
N ASN A 491 28.74 -20.53 -0.99
CA ASN A 491 28.61 -20.95 0.40
C ASN A 491 29.18 -19.95 1.43
N PHE A 492 28.90 -18.65 1.24
CA PHE A 492 29.34 -17.62 2.17
C PHE A 492 28.74 -17.82 3.57
N GLU A 493 29.59 -17.72 4.59
CA GLU A 493 29.17 -17.70 5.99
C GLU A 493 28.25 -16.50 6.27
N TYR A 494 27.22 -16.68 7.10
CA TYR A 494 26.29 -15.61 7.47
C TYR A 494 26.47 -15.20 8.92
N ASN A 495 26.94 -13.98 9.13
CA ASN A 495 27.11 -13.39 10.46
C ASN A 495 25.81 -12.74 10.93
N SER A 496 25.29 -13.20 12.07
CA SER A 496 24.06 -12.67 12.68
C SER A 496 24.26 -11.40 13.50
N ASP A 497 25.50 -11.04 13.83
CA ASP A 497 25.83 -9.76 14.48
C ASP A 497 26.05 -8.68 13.41
N ASP A 498 25.23 -7.63 13.43
CA ASP A 498 25.28 -6.49 12.49
C ASP A 498 26.64 -5.73 12.54
N ARG A 499 27.52 -6.06 13.50
CA ARG A 499 28.81 -5.38 13.73
C ARG A 499 29.94 -5.82 12.81
N VAL A 500 29.83 -6.90 12.03
CA VAL A 500 30.94 -7.34 11.15
C VAL A 500 30.47 -8.22 9.96
N PRO A 501 31.05 -8.05 8.76
CA PRO A 501 32.47 -8.30 8.51
C PRO A 501 33.15 -7.11 7.82
N VAL A 502 33.07 -5.96 8.45
CA VAL A 502 34.18 -5.01 8.37
C VAL A 502 35.13 -5.30 9.51
N THR A 503 35.70 -6.51 9.52
CA THR A 503 36.70 -6.85 10.53
C THR A 503 37.87 -5.93 10.23
N TRP A 504 38.35 -5.26 11.28
CA TRP A 504 39.76 -4.95 11.29
C TRP A 504 40.49 -6.26 10.98
N ASN A 505 41.55 -6.22 10.18
CA ASN A 505 42.44 -7.38 10.10
C ASN A 505 42.81 -7.85 11.52
N THR A 506 43.37 -9.05 11.64
CA THR A 506 43.84 -9.66 12.89
C THR A 506 44.73 -8.72 13.74
N ASN A 507 45.24 -7.63 13.16
CA ASN A 507 46.10 -6.63 13.77
C ASN A 507 45.46 -5.22 13.92
N GLY A 508 44.14 -5.05 13.81
CA GLY A 508 43.48 -3.78 14.20
C GLY A 508 43.79 -2.54 13.33
N THR A 509 44.35 -2.69 12.12
CA THR A 509 45.05 -1.59 11.42
C THR A 509 44.31 -0.98 10.22
N TYR A 510 43.31 -1.65 9.62
CA TYR A 510 42.49 -1.06 8.55
C TYR A 510 41.09 -1.68 8.42
N ARG A 511 40.16 -0.89 7.86
CA ARG A 511 38.74 -1.21 7.64
C ARG A 511 38.54 -1.84 6.24
N ARG A 512 38.09 -3.11 6.16
CA ARG A 512 37.70 -3.76 4.89
C ARG A 512 36.54 -3.00 4.22
N ASN A 513 36.67 -2.66 2.94
CA ASN A 513 35.68 -1.83 2.23
C ASN A 513 34.97 -2.57 1.07
N GLY A 514 35.33 -3.83 0.80
CA GLY A 514 34.79 -4.62 -0.30
C GLY A 514 35.52 -4.48 -1.64
N ASP A 515 36.67 -3.81 -1.69
CA ASP A 515 37.50 -3.77 -2.91
C ASP A 515 38.13 -5.14 -3.22
N HIS A 516 38.47 -5.37 -4.49
CA HIS A 516 38.97 -6.64 -4.99
C HIS A 516 40.44 -6.88 -4.62
N SER A 517 40.69 -7.11 -3.34
CA SER A 517 41.98 -7.56 -2.81
C SER A 517 41.76 -8.34 -1.52
N GLU A 518 42.69 -9.22 -1.19
CA GLU A 518 42.65 -10.01 0.05
C GLU A 518 42.57 -9.12 1.31
N ARG A 519 43.20 -7.95 1.24
CA ARG A 519 43.19 -6.94 2.30
C ARG A 519 41.83 -6.26 2.47
N MET A 520 41.06 -6.10 1.40
CA MET A 520 39.91 -5.21 1.38
C MET A 520 38.56 -5.92 1.22
N ALA A 521 38.55 -7.16 0.70
CA ALA A 521 37.35 -7.98 0.57
C ALA A 521 36.70 -8.23 1.95
N ILE A 522 35.37 -8.26 2.01
CA ILE A 522 34.65 -8.55 3.26
C ILE A 522 34.57 -10.07 3.49
N TYR A 523 34.49 -10.52 4.74
CA TYR A 523 34.46 -11.95 5.08
C TYR A 523 33.02 -12.46 5.26
N GLY A 524 32.54 -13.31 4.34
CA GLY A 524 31.15 -13.77 4.36
C GLY A 524 30.13 -12.65 4.18
N ASN A 525 28.91 -12.89 4.64
CA ASN A 525 27.77 -11.98 4.52
C ASN A 525 27.19 -11.61 5.88
N SER A 526 26.40 -10.54 5.90
CA SER A 526 25.63 -10.12 7.06
C SER A 526 24.31 -9.52 6.62
N ARG A 527 23.57 -9.00 7.59
CA ARG A 527 22.33 -8.30 7.32
C ARG A 527 22.49 -7.02 6.51
N GLN A 528 23.54 -6.23 6.74
CA GLN A 528 23.79 -4.95 6.06
C GLN A 528 24.66 -5.09 4.79
N TYR A 529 25.41 -6.20 4.73
CA TYR A 529 26.25 -6.58 3.60
C TYR A 529 25.76 -7.93 3.07
N PHE A 530 24.66 -7.88 2.33
CA PHE A 530 23.98 -9.03 1.75
C PHE A 530 24.30 -9.15 0.25
N TYR A 531 25.52 -9.60 -0.05
CA TYR A 531 26.08 -9.72 -1.40
C TYR A 531 26.41 -11.19 -1.70
N ARG A 532 25.47 -11.90 -2.34
CA ARG A 532 25.60 -13.34 -2.66
C ARG A 532 25.53 -13.64 -4.15
N THR A 533 24.86 -12.80 -4.91
CA THR A 533 24.61 -13.01 -6.33
C THR A 533 25.92 -12.83 -7.09
N PRO A 534 26.33 -13.78 -7.94
CA PRO A 534 27.53 -13.63 -8.75
C PRO A 534 27.53 -12.34 -9.57
N HIS A 535 28.71 -11.76 -9.79
CA HIS A 535 28.83 -10.51 -10.54
C HIS A 535 28.30 -10.62 -11.97
N THR A 536 28.55 -11.76 -12.60
CA THR A 536 28.20 -12.14 -13.98
C THR A 536 26.72 -12.43 -14.17
N PHE A 537 25.95 -12.64 -13.09
CA PHE A 537 24.51 -12.83 -13.20
C PHE A 537 23.80 -11.60 -13.81
N PHE A 538 24.33 -10.40 -13.58
CA PHE A 538 23.79 -9.14 -14.07
C PHE A 538 24.74 -8.43 -15.05
N ASP A 539 24.17 -7.85 -16.11
CA ASP A 539 24.83 -6.99 -17.08
C ASP A 539 24.73 -5.50 -16.72
N GLY A 540 25.64 -4.71 -17.32
CA GLY A 540 25.57 -3.24 -17.34
C GLY A 540 26.14 -2.55 -16.11
N GLN A 541 26.41 -1.25 -16.24
CA GLN A 541 26.88 -0.35 -15.17
C GLN A 541 25.77 0.04 -14.18
N ARG A 542 26.15 0.68 -13.06
CA ARG A 542 25.29 0.98 -11.90
C ARG A 542 24.00 1.68 -12.31
N ALA A 543 22.86 1.22 -11.77
CA ALA A 543 21.60 1.96 -11.83
C ALA A 543 21.79 3.37 -11.22
N ILE A 544 20.95 4.32 -11.65
CA ILE A 544 21.01 5.74 -11.26
C ILE A 544 21.16 5.85 -9.74
N ARG A 545 22.26 6.49 -9.30
CA ARG A 545 22.62 6.62 -7.87
C ARG A 545 21.72 7.67 -7.22
N ASP A 546 20.83 7.24 -6.33
CA ASP A 546 20.16 8.12 -5.37
C ASP A 546 21.04 8.30 -4.12
N SER A 547 20.93 9.44 -3.42
CA SER A 547 21.65 9.67 -2.17
C SER A 547 21.14 8.80 -1.02
N ALA A 548 19.89 8.35 -1.10
CA ALA A 548 19.28 7.40 -0.15
C ALA A 548 19.60 5.93 -0.47
N ASP A 549 19.98 5.60 -1.71
CA ASP A 549 20.38 4.24 -2.10
C ASP A 549 21.74 3.89 -1.46
N SER A 550 21.75 2.93 -0.53
CA SER A 550 22.99 2.49 0.14
C SER A 550 23.83 1.50 -0.67
N LEU A 551 23.42 1.20 -1.91
CA LEU A 551 24.02 0.17 -2.75
C LEU A 551 25.42 0.52 -3.24
N ARG A 552 26.39 -0.35 -2.97
CA ARG A 552 27.61 -0.42 -3.78
C ARG A 552 27.32 -1.32 -4.98
N PHE A 553 27.78 -0.91 -6.16
CA PHE A 553 27.47 -1.60 -7.42
C PHE A 553 27.94 -3.07 -7.41
N SER A 554 29.16 -3.32 -6.96
CA SER A 554 29.69 -4.66 -6.71
C SER A 554 30.53 -4.64 -5.44
N MET A 555 30.65 -5.79 -4.78
CA MET A 555 31.56 -5.99 -3.66
C MET A 555 32.33 -7.29 -3.82
N SER A 556 33.54 -7.34 -3.28
CA SER A 556 34.32 -8.57 -3.18
C SER A 556 34.10 -9.20 -1.80
N VAL A 557 33.68 -10.46 -1.82
CA VAL A 557 33.35 -11.26 -0.62
C VAL A 557 34.26 -12.49 -0.60
N MET A 558 34.87 -12.72 0.55
CA MET A 558 35.71 -13.88 0.81
C MET A 558 34.85 -15.00 1.39
N ASP A 559 34.99 -16.22 0.87
CA ASP A 559 34.35 -17.42 1.40
C ASP A 559 35.12 -18.02 2.59
N SER A 560 34.60 -19.12 3.14
CA SER A 560 35.22 -19.82 4.28
C SER A 560 36.57 -20.47 3.94
N GLN A 561 36.92 -20.60 2.66
CA GLN A 561 38.18 -21.15 2.19
C GLN A 561 39.21 -20.05 1.87
N GLY A 562 38.84 -18.78 2.04
CA GLY A 562 39.70 -17.63 1.75
C GLY A 562 39.67 -17.18 0.29
N GLN A 563 38.86 -17.80 -0.57
CA GLN A 563 38.74 -17.40 -1.97
C GLN A 563 37.85 -16.16 -2.10
N ILE A 564 38.26 -15.24 -2.98
CA ILE A 564 37.61 -13.94 -3.16
C ILE A 564 36.73 -13.97 -4.40
N TRP A 565 35.46 -13.67 -4.19
CA TRP A 565 34.44 -13.65 -5.23
C TRP A 565 33.89 -12.25 -5.41
N LYS A 566 33.70 -11.82 -6.66
CA LYS A 566 33.02 -10.57 -6.97
C LYS A 566 31.52 -10.82 -7.04
N THR A 567 30.75 -10.10 -6.24
CA THR A 567 29.31 -10.31 -6.08
C THR A 567 28.50 -9.01 -6.18
N ARG A 568 27.18 -9.19 -6.25
CA ARG A 568 26.14 -8.17 -6.35
C ARG A 568 25.17 -8.31 -5.19
N ALA A 569 24.47 -7.23 -4.92
CA ALA A 569 23.45 -7.15 -3.89
C ALA A 569 22.29 -8.12 -4.17
N SER A 570 21.97 -8.97 -3.18
CA SER A 570 20.98 -10.06 -3.31
C SER A 570 19.65 -9.80 -2.60
N GLY A 571 19.54 -8.65 -1.95
CA GLY A 571 18.30 -8.20 -1.32
C GLY A 571 17.26 -7.78 -2.35
N ILE A 572 16.23 -7.10 -1.86
CA ILE A 572 15.07 -6.72 -2.68
C ILE A 572 15.39 -5.44 -3.45
N HIS A 573 15.20 -5.48 -4.76
CA HIS A 573 15.34 -4.34 -5.66
C HIS A 573 13.95 -3.79 -6.00
N ILE A 574 13.83 -2.52 -6.39
CA ILE A 574 12.63 -2.03 -7.07
C ILE A 574 12.55 -2.69 -8.44
N MET A 575 13.64 -2.59 -9.18
CA MET A 575 13.90 -3.21 -10.47
C MET A 575 15.32 -3.78 -10.44
N THR A 576 15.48 -5.02 -10.89
CA THR A 576 16.80 -5.64 -10.96
C THR A 576 17.70 -4.87 -11.94
N PRO A 577 19.04 -4.95 -11.79
CA PRO A 577 19.93 -4.71 -12.91
C PRO A 577 19.56 -5.60 -14.11
N ASN A 578 20.06 -5.26 -15.29
CA ASN A 578 19.80 -6.04 -16.49
C ASN A 578 20.27 -7.49 -16.30
N ILE A 579 19.39 -8.46 -16.55
CA ILE A 579 19.73 -9.88 -16.54
C ILE A 579 19.95 -10.32 -18.00
N PRO A 580 21.11 -10.90 -18.36
CA PRO A 580 21.39 -11.32 -19.74
C PRO A 580 20.30 -12.26 -20.28
N GLY A 581 19.76 -11.96 -21.47
CA GLY A 581 18.71 -12.76 -22.12
C GLY A 581 17.30 -12.65 -21.51
N VAL A 582 17.13 -11.79 -20.49
CA VAL A 582 15.86 -11.59 -19.76
C VAL A 582 15.48 -10.11 -19.77
N GLY A 583 16.41 -9.23 -19.39
CA GLY A 583 16.15 -7.80 -19.26
C GLY A 583 16.04 -7.36 -17.81
N VAL A 584 15.37 -6.23 -17.58
CA VAL A 584 15.11 -5.68 -16.24
C VAL A 584 13.80 -6.25 -15.70
N VAL A 585 13.84 -6.82 -14.49
CA VAL A 585 12.67 -7.40 -13.82
C VAL A 585 12.26 -6.52 -12.63
N ARG A 586 11.00 -6.09 -12.60
CA ARG A 586 10.43 -5.34 -11.46
C ARG A 586 10.02 -6.31 -10.36
N GLN A 587 10.48 -6.06 -9.14
CA GLN A 587 10.09 -6.83 -7.95
C GLN A 587 9.08 -6.08 -7.08
N ARG A 588 9.14 -4.74 -7.02
CA ARG A 588 8.27 -3.90 -6.19
C ARG A 588 7.21 -3.19 -7.02
N TYR A 589 5.96 -3.41 -6.64
CA TYR A 589 4.76 -2.84 -7.28
C TYR A 589 3.99 -2.01 -6.24
N PRO A 590 4.24 -0.69 -6.18
CA PRO A 590 3.50 0.20 -5.30
C PRO A 590 2.02 0.25 -5.71
N ILE A 591 1.13 -0.05 -4.78
CA ILE A 591 -0.33 -0.14 -5.01
C ILE A 591 -1.14 0.73 -4.04
N MET A 592 -0.47 1.62 -3.33
CA MET A 592 -1.08 2.47 -2.33
C MET A 592 -2.16 3.38 -2.93
N PRO A 593 -3.27 3.59 -2.21
CA PRO A 593 -4.23 4.62 -2.54
C PRO A 593 -3.63 6.01 -2.25
N VAL A 594 -4.16 7.01 -2.95
CA VAL A 594 -3.77 8.42 -2.80
C VAL A 594 -4.93 9.18 -2.16
N HIS A 595 -4.63 9.94 -1.11
CA HIS A 595 -5.62 10.87 -0.54
C HIS A 595 -5.81 12.05 -1.50
N GLN A 596 -6.99 12.13 -2.12
CA GLN A 596 -7.23 12.99 -3.29
C GLN A 596 -7.39 14.49 -2.95
N ALA A 597 -7.61 14.83 -1.68
CA ALA A 597 -7.83 16.21 -1.27
C ALA A 597 -6.59 17.10 -1.44
N GLY A 598 -6.81 18.40 -1.67
CA GLY A 598 -5.75 19.42 -1.69
C GLY A 598 -5.14 19.63 -3.08
N SER A 599 -3.83 19.89 -3.13
CA SER A 599 -3.15 20.34 -4.36
C SER A 599 -3.00 19.26 -5.43
N MET A 600 -3.28 18.00 -5.12
CA MET A 600 -3.13 16.88 -6.04
C MET A 600 -3.98 17.02 -7.30
N MET A 601 -5.27 17.29 -7.12
CA MET A 601 -6.18 17.53 -8.25
C MET A 601 -5.71 18.70 -9.10
N PHE A 602 -5.22 19.77 -8.47
CA PHE A 602 -4.73 20.94 -9.19
C PHE A 602 -3.51 20.64 -10.06
N LYS A 603 -2.61 19.75 -9.61
CA LYS A 603 -1.44 19.32 -10.39
C LYS A 603 -1.84 18.52 -11.62
N GLU A 604 -2.78 17.58 -11.47
CA GLU A 604 -3.31 16.80 -12.61
C GLU A 604 -4.02 17.71 -13.62
N ILE A 605 -4.81 18.68 -13.14
CA ILE A 605 -5.50 19.66 -14.01
C ILE A 605 -4.51 20.57 -14.74
N ASP A 606 -3.47 21.08 -14.05
CA ASP A 606 -2.46 21.94 -14.65
C ASP A 606 -1.63 21.18 -15.71
N ALA A 607 -1.35 19.89 -15.47
CA ALA A 607 -0.70 19.03 -16.45
C ALA A 607 -1.61 18.74 -17.66
N LEU A 608 -2.89 18.46 -17.41
CA LEU A 608 -3.88 18.26 -18.46
C LEU A 608 -4.06 19.52 -19.31
N LYS A 609 -4.03 20.70 -18.69
CA LYS A 609 -4.09 21.99 -19.39
C LYS A 609 -2.94 22.14 -20.39
N ASP A 610 -1.70 21.86 -19.99
CA ASP A 610 -0.55 21.96 -20.92
C ASP A 610 -0.65 20.89 -22.02
N VAL A 611 -1.05 19.66 -21.67
CA VAL A 611 -1.27 18.58 -22.66
C VAL A 611 -2.35 18.92 -23.69
N THR A 612 -3.42 19.61 -23.27
CA THR A 612 -4.56 19.95 -24.14
C THR A 612 -4.35 21.23 -24.94
N LEU A 613 -3.81 22.29 -24.32
CA LEU A 613 -3.57 23.58 -25.00
C LEU A 613 -2.34 23.52 -25.91
N GLU A 614 -1.32 22.72 -25.58
CA GLU A 614 -0.10 22.54 -26.37
C GLU A 614 -0.01 21.11 -26.94
N ALA A 615 -1.14 20.62 -27.45
CA ALA A 615 -1.31 19.21 -27.81
C ALA A 615 -0.30 18.70 -28.84
N ALA A 616 0.16 19.54 -29.78
CA ALA A 616 1.21 19.18 -30.73
C ALA A 616 2.56 18.91 -30.05
N ALA A 617 2.94 19.73 -29.07
CA ALA A 617 4.18 19.56 -28.29
C ALA A 617 4.07 18.38 -27.30
N HIS A 618 2.85 18.08 -26.85
CA HIS A 618 2.55 17.07 -25.83
C HIS A 618 1.95 15.77 -26.40
N ARG A 619 2.04 15.55 -27.71
CA ARG A 619 1.43 14.41 -28.43
C ARG A 619 1.72 13.04 -27.81
N ARG A 620 2.92 12.87 -27.24
CA ARG A 620 3.39 11.61 -26.62
C ARG A 620 2.64 11.19 -25.36
N PHE A 621 1.81 12.08 -24.80
CA PHE A 621 1.05 11.81 -23.58
C PHE A 621 -0.35 11.26 -23.85
N TYR A 622 -0.86 11.38 -25.08
CA TYR A 622 -2.11 10.76 -25.52
C TYR A 622 -1.88 9.25 -25.73
N ARG A 623 -2.79 8.42 -25.20
CA ARG A 623 -2.69 6.96 -25.25
C ARG A 623 -3.13 6.39 -26.59
N ASP A 624 -4.28 6.85 -27.09
CA ASP A 624 -4.99 6.23 -28.23
C ASP A 624 -5.07 7.15 -29.45
N LYS A 625 -4.19 8.15 -29.52
CA LYS A 625 -4.22 9.15 -30.58
C LYS A 625 -2.84 9.37 -31.18
N VAL A 626 -2.75 9.23 -32.50
CA VAL A 626 -1.51 9.47 -33.26
C VAL A 626 -1.62 10.83 -33.93
N TYR A 627 -0.52 11.57 -33.90
CA TYR A 627 -0.42 12.87 -34.57
C TYR A 627 -0.09 12.64 -36.05
N HIS A 628 -1.07 12.86 -36.93
CA HIS A 628 -0.92 12.76 -38.37
C HIS A 628 -1.20 14.12 -39.01
N ASN A 629 -0.28 14.63 -39.83
CA ASN A 629 -0.43 15.89 -40.59
C ASN A 629 -0.96 17.12 -39.83
N GLY A 630 -0.57 17.30 -38.56
CA GLY A 630 -0.98 18.48 -37.79
C GLY A 630 -2.23 18.29 -36.94
N THR A 631 -2.89 17.13 -37.04
CA THR A 631 -4.10 16.79 -36.31
C THR A 631 -3.89 15.56 -35.42
N ILE A 632 -4.53 15.55 -34.26
CA ILE A 632 -4.59 14.40 -33.37
C ILE A 632 -5.75 13.52 -33.87
N GLU A 633 -5.43 12.36 -34.43
CA GLU A 633 -6.40 11.42 -34.99
C GLU A 633 -6.59 10.23 -34.07
N GLU A 634 -7.82 9.70 -34.01
CA GLU A 634 -8.08 8.41 -33.38
C GLU A 634 -7.39 7.29 -34.15
N VAL A 635 -6.90 6.29 -33.41
CA VAL A 635 -6.26 5.11 -33.96
C VAL A 635 -7.07 3.88 -33.64
N PHE A 636 -7.22 3.03 -34.63
CA PHE A 636 -7.94 1.78 -34.55
C PHE A 636 -6.94 0.63 -34.70
N THR A 637 -6.84 -0.20 -33.68
CA THR A 637 -5.96 -1.37 -33.69
C THR A 637 -6.70 -2.59 -34.25
N PHE A 638 -6.12 -3.21 -35.27
CA PHE A 638 -6.61 -4.43 -35.89
C PHE A 638 -5.64 -5.58 -35.60
N GLU A 639 -6.16 -6.77 -35.35
CA GLU A 639 -5.39 -8.01 -35.20
C GLU A 639 -5.23 -8.69 -36.57
N VAL A 640 -4.00 -9.06 -36.92
CA VAL A 640 -3.69 -9.85 -38.12
C VAL A 640 -3.97 -11.32 -37.82
N GLY A 641 -4.71 -12.00 -38.70
CA GLY A 641 -5.15 -13.37 -38.46
C GLY A 641 -3.99 -14.35 -38.23
N LEU A 642 -4.08 -15.21 -37.20
CA LEU A 642 -3.05 -16.15 -36.71
C LEU A 642 -2.08 -16.68 -37.79
N GLY A 643 -0.78 -16.49 -37.55
CA GLY A 643 0.29 -17.10 -38.32
C GLY A 643 0.60 -18.50 -37.77
N ASP A 644 0.57 -19.51 -38.64
CA ASP A 644 0.74 -20.92 -38.27
C ASP A 644 1.93 -21.61 -38.97
N LYS A 645 2.77 -20.86 -39.69
CA LYS A 645 3.91 -21.41 -40.46
C LYS A 645 5.23 -20.70 -40.15
N SER A 646 5.92 -21.06 -39.07
CA SER A 646 7.39 -20.86 -38.96
C SER A 646 7.96 -21.56 -37.70
N ALA A 647 9.28 -21.48 -37.52
CA ALA A 647 10.00 -21.88 -36.29
C ALA A 647 9.58 -21.08 -35.03
N ALA A 648 8.79 -20.01 -35.18
CA ALA A 648 8.36 -19.13 -34.10
C ALA A 648 7.07 -19.58 -33.39
N GLY A 649 6.37 -20.61 -33.90
CA GLY A 649 5.12 -21.11 -33.35
C GLY A 649 3.89 -20.24 -33.67
N PRO A 650 2.68 -20.62 -33.21
CA PRO A 650 1.46 -19.85 -33.44
C PRO A 650 1.50 -18.47 -32.77
N HIS A 651 1.33 -17.39 -33.54
CA HIS A 651 1.38 -16.02 -33.02
C HIS A 651 0.49 -15.07 -33.85
N HIS A 652 0.23 -13.89 -33.30
CA HIS A 652 -0.55 -12.82 -33.92
C HIS A 652 0.26 -11.52 -33.92
N HIS A 653 -0.05 -10.65 -34.87
CA HIS A 653 0.44 -9.28 -34.91
C HIS A 653 -0.75 -8.33 -34.82
N THR A 654 -0.48 -7.09 -34.47
CA THR A 654 -1.47 -6.01 -34.50
C THR A 654 -1.01 -4.92 -35.46
N VAL A 655 -1.96 -4.16 -35.99
CA VAL A 655 -1.69 -3.02 -36.85
C VAL A 655 -2.58 -1.85 -36.44
N ASP A 656 -1.98 -0.68 -36.36
CA ASP A 656 -2.65 0.56 -35.99
C ASP A 656 -2.97 1.35 -37.25
N ILE A 657 -4.24 1.72 -37.44
CA ILE A 657 -4.73 2.48 -38.60
C ILE A 657 -5.39 3.76 -38.10
N THR A 658 -5.01 4.91 -38.64
CA THR A 658 -5.60 6.20 -38.23
C THR A 658 -6.98 6.43 -38.85
N GLU A 659 -7.77 7.33 -38.25
CA GLU A 659 -9.06 7.74 -38.82
C GLU A 659 -8.94 8.26 -40.27
N SER A 660 -7.88 9.00 -40.61
CA SER A 660 -7.66 9.46 -41.99
C SER A 660 -7.31 8.32 -42.94
N GLU A 661 -6.54 7.33 -42.49
CA GLU A 661 -6.23 6.13 -43.26
C GLU A 661 -7.46 5.26 -43.49
N ILE A 662 -8.36 5.14 -42.51
CA ILE A 662 -9.66 4.48 -42.70
C ILE A 662 -10.49 5.22 -43.74
N LYS A 663 -10.54 6.56 -43.71
CA LYS A 663 -11.25 7.35 -44.73
C LYS A 663 -10.66 7.13 -46.12
N ARG A 664 -9.34 6.99 -46.24
CA ARG A 664 -8.65 6.65 -47.50
C ARG A 664 -9.00 5.24 -47.98
N LEU A 665 -8.94 4.25 -47.09
CA LEU A 665 -9.34 2.87 -47.36
C LEU A 665 -10.78 2.81 -47.88
N LYS A 666 -11.73 3.48 -47.22
CA LYS A 666 -13.15 3.56 -47.67
C LYS A 666 -13.35 4.24 -49.03
N ARG A 667 -12.41 5.08 -49.48
CA ARG A 667 -12.40 5.65 -50.84
C ARG A 667 -11.81 4.70 -51.90
N GLY A 668 -11.40 3.49 -51.51
CA GLY A 668 -10.76 2.53 -52.38
C GLY A 668 -9.25 2.74 -52.54
N GLU A 669 -8.64 3.61 -51.74
CA GLU A 669 -7.17 3.73 -51.70
C GLU A 669 -6.56 2.55 -50.94
N ARG A 670 -5.30 2.25 -51.24
CA ARG A 670 -4.50 1.28 -50.47
C ARG A 670 -3.65 1.99 -49.45
N VAL A 671 -3.53 1.40 -48.27
CA VAL A 671 -2.71 1.92 -47.17
C VAL A 671 -1.69 0.86 -46.79
N THR A 672 -0.42 1.25 -46.74
CA THR A 672 0.67 0.38 -46.29
C THR A 672 1.08 0.79 -44.89
N VAL A 673 1.17 -0.20 -44.00
CA VAL A 673 1.41 -0.02 -42.57
C VAL A 673 2.34 -1.12 -42.06
N LEU A 674 3.09 -0.82 -41.01
CA LEU A 674 3.94 -1.78 -40.31
C LEU A 674 3.16 -2.42 -39.17
N THR A 675 3.29 -3.73 -39.02
CA THR A 675 2.70 -4.46 -37.89
C THR A 675 3.54 -4.29 -36.64
N SER A 676 2.95 -4.57 -35.47
CA SER A 676 3.70 -4.73 -34.23
C SER A 676 4.70 -5.89 -34.32
N SER A 677 5.78 -5.82 -33.54
CA SER A 677 6.76 -6.90 -33.46
C SER A 677 6.25 -8.01 -32.54
N SER A 678 6.12 -9.23 -33.07
CA SER A 678 5.68 -10.42 -32.34
C SER A 678 6.55 -11.60 -32.77
N ALA A 679 6.80 -12.53 -31.84
CA ALA A 679 7.64 -13.71 -32.09
C ALA A 679 9.00 -13.40 -32.78
N GLY A 680 9.59 -12.23 -32.47
CA GLY A 680 10.91 -11.81 -32.94
C GLY A 680 10.96 -11.12 -34.32
N HIS A 681 9.83 -10.78 -34.94
CA HIS A 681 9.80 -10.09 -36.23
C HIS A 681 8.56 -9.20 -36.40
N ASP A 682 8.48 -8.48 -37.52
CA ASP A 682 7.36 -7.64 -37.97
C ASP A 682 7.15 -7.77 -39.50
N HIS A 683 6.07 -7.18 -40.01
CA HIS A 683 5.70 -7.19 -41.42
C HIS A 683 5.33 -5.79 -41.91
N GLU A 684 5.61 -5.53 -43.19
CA GLU A 684 5.01 -4.43 -43.93
C GLU A 684 3.79 -4.95 -44.70
N ILE A 685 2.58 -4.53 -44.31
CA ILE A 685 1.33 -5.00 -44.91
C ILE A 685 0.60 -3.88 -45.65
N THR A 686 0.01 -4.21 -46.79
CA THR A 686 -0.85 -3.30 -47.57
C THR A 686 -2.30 -3.74 -47.50
N LEU A 687 -3.17 -2.84 -47.04
CA LEU A 687 -4.58 -3.06 -46.81
C LEU A 687 -5.45 -2.40 -47.89
N GLU A 688 -6.59 -3.02 -48.16
CA GLU A 688 -7.64 -2.54 -49.07
C GLU A 688 -9.02 -2.77 -48.43
N TYR A 689 -9.93 -1.82 -48.58
CA TYR A 689 -11.30 -1.97 -48.11
C TYR A 689 -12.16 -2.70 -49.15
N ARG A 690 -12.86 -3.75 -48.72
CA ARG A 690 -13.75 -4.55 -49.57
C ARG A 690 -15.11 -4.73 -48.92
N VAL A 691 -16.13 -4.75 -49.76
CA VAL A 691 -17.51 -5.02 -49.36
C VAL A 691 -17.91 -6.38 -49.93
N ALA A 692 -18.14 -7.36 -49.06
CA ALA A 692 -18.62 -8.68 -49.44
C ALA A 692 -20.13 -8.76 -49.25
N VAL A 693 -20.86 -9.07 -50.33
CA VAL A 693 -22.31 -9.29 -50.28
C VAL A 693 -22.55 -10.79 -50.16
N TYR A 694 -23.21 -11.23 -49.09
CA TYR A 694 -23.63 -12.62 -48.89
C TYR A 694 -25.14 -12.75 -49.15
N PRO A 695 -25.57 -13.14 -50.37
CA PRO A 695 -26.97 -13.14 -50.76
C PRO A 695 -27.82 -14.06 -49.88
N GLU A 696 -27.27 -15.22 -49.47
CA GLU A 696 -27.97 -16.19 -48.63
C GLU A 696 -28.21 -15.73 -47.18
N LYS A 697 -27.46 -14.75 -46.68
CA LYS A 697 -27.59 -14.25 -45.30
C LYS A 697 -28.23 -12.86 -45.21
N ARG A 698 -28.59 -12.24 -46.34
CA ARG A 698 -29.03 -10.83 -46.44
C ARG A 698 -28.11 -9.88 -45.64
N LYS A 699 -26.81 -10.15 -45.65
CA LYS A 699 -25.79 -9.38 -44.94
C LYS A 699 -24.73 -8.89 -45.91
N THR A 700 -24.42 -7.62 -45.79
CA THR A 700 -23.26 -6.98 -46.40
C THR A 700 -22.21 -6.89 -45.31
N ILE A 701 -21.01 -7.41 -45.55
CA ILE A 701 -19.92 -7.38 -44.58
C ILE A 701 -18.78 -6.56 -45.17
N GLU A 702 -18.32 -5.58 -44.40
CA GLU A 702 -17.21 -4.71 -44.78
C GLU A 702 -15.92 -5.30 -44.18
N HIS A 703 -14.89 -5.51 -45.00
CA HIS A 703 -13.63 -6.10 -44.57
C HIS A 703 -12.44 -5.24 -44.99
N LEU A 704 -11.43 -5.16 -44.12
CA LEU A 704 -10.09 -4.76 -44.50
C LEU A 704 -9.31 -6.03 -44.91
N PHE A 705 -8.96 -6.09 -46.19
CA PHE A 705 -8.31 -7.24 -46.80
C PHE A 705 -6.83 -6.95 -47.00
N LEU A 706 -5.98 -7.91 -46.65
CA LEU A 706 -4.55 -7.83 -46.87
C LEU A 706 -4.24 -8.16 -48.34
N THR A 707 -3.61 -7.23 -49.04
CA THR A 707 -3.30 -7.35 -50.48
C THR A 707 -1.84 -7.62 -50.75
N ALA A 708 -0.95 -7.16 -49.87
CA ALA A 708 0.47 -7.45 -49.89
C ALA A 708 1.02 -7.56 -48.47
N CYS A 709 2.00 -8.45 -48.27
CA CYS A 709 2.81 -8.58 -47.07
C CYS A 709 4.27 -8.74 -47.52
N ASP A 710 5.15 -7.88 -47.01
CA ASP A 710 6.59 -7.82 -47.34
C ASP A 710 6.87 -7.80 -48.86
N GLY A 711 5.99 -7.15 -49.62
CA GLY A 711 6.06 -7.06 -51.09
C GLY A 711 5.77 -8.36 -51.85
N ARG A 712 5.31 -9.44 -51.20
CA ARG A 712 5.20 -10.80 -51.78
C ARG A 712 3.78 -11.34 -51.95
N GLY A 713 2.76 -10.48 -51.87
CA GLY A 713 1.34 -10.84 -52.09
C GLY A 713 0.55 -11.02 -50.78
N TRP A 714 -0.67 -11.56 -50.86
CA TRP A 714 -1.66 -11.52 -49.78
C TRP A 714 -1.44 -12.50 -48.62
N THR A 715 -0.37 -13.29 -48.65
CA THR A 715 0.04 -14.20 -47.57
C THR A 715 1.43 -13.83 -47.11
N CYS A 716 1.58 -13.59 -45.81
CA CYS A 716 2.88 -13.35 -45.18
C CYS A 716 3.74 -14.62 -45.20
N TYR A 717 5.07 -14.45 -45.12
CA TYR A 717 6.02 -15.57 -45.24
C TYR A 717 5.87 -16.60 -44.10
N ASP A 718 5.27 -16.19 -43.00
CA ASP A 718 5.09 -16.92 -41.75
C ASP A 718 3.65 -17.47 -41.57
N GLY A 719 2.80 -17.32 -42.60
CA GLY A 719 1.51 -17.99 -42.69
C GLY A 719 0.29 -17.22 -42.20
N HIS A 720 0.39 -15.90 -41.96
CA HIS A 720 -0.78 -15.10 -41.62
C HIS A 720 -1.90 -15.18 -42.67
N LYS A 721 -3.15 -15.21 -42.19
CA LYS A 721 -4.35 -15.21 -43.04
C LYS A 721 -4.61 -13.81 -43.60
N GLY A 722 -5.15 -13.71 -44.82
CA GLY A 722 -5.28 -12.48 -45.59
C GLY A 722 -6.32 -11.44 -45.11
N TRP A 723 -6.66 -11.41 -43.84
CA TRP A 723 -7.62 -10.46 -43.27
C TRP A 723 -7.17 -9.96 -41.90
N VAL A 724 -7.63 -8.75 -41.55
CA VAL A 724 -7.41 -8.13 -40.25
C VAL A 724 -8.74 -7.91 -39.53
N ILE A 725 -8.75 -8.05 -38.21
CA ILE A 725 -9.98 -8.05 -37.39
C ILE A 725 -9.87 -6.96 -36.32
N CYS A 726 -10.86 -6.09 -36.22
CA CYS A 726 -10.95 -5.13 -35.12
C CYS A 726 -11.88 -5.65 -34.03
N ASN A 727 -11.32 -6.12 -32.91
CA ASN A 727 -12.11 -6.63 -31.79
C ASN A 727 -12.78 -5.50 -30.97
N GLU A 728 -12.35 -4.24 -31.15
CA GLU A 728 -12.69 -3.12 -30.26
C GLU A 728 -13.62 -2.08 -30.89
N CYS A 729 -13.67 -2.02 -32.22
CA CYS A 729 -14.43 -1.01 -32.95
C CYS A 729 -15.74 -1.54 -33.58
N ALA A 730 -16.23 -2.67 -33.07
CA ALA A 730 -17.49 -3.32 -33.47
C ALA A 730 -18.73 -2.40 -33.42
N ASP A 731 -18.75 -1.40 -32.54
CA ASP A 731 -19.88 -0.46 -32.42
C ASP A 731 -19.79 0.72 -33.41
N GLN A 732 -18.57 1.07 -33.84
CA GLN A 732 -18.31 2.14 -34.81
C GLN A 732 -18.25 1.63 -36.26
N PHE A 733 -18.01 0.32 -36.40
CA PHE A 733 -18.11 -0.44 -37.64
C PHE A 733 -19.02 -1.66 -37.42
N PRO A 734 -20.35 -1.45 -37.26
CA PRO A 734 -21.31 -2.51 -36.95
C PRO A 734 -21.31 -3.66 -37.97
N ASP A 735 -20.86 -3.38 -39.20
CA ASP A 735 -20.81 -4.32 -40.31
C ASP A 735 -19.41 -4.93 -40.56
N VAL A 736 -18.43 -4.71 -39.67
CA VAL A 736 -17.12 -5.39 -39.67
C VAL A 736 -17.15 -6.70 -38.84
N ASN A 737 -18.34 -7.13 -38.39
CA ASN A 737 -18.50 -8.34 -37.61
C ASN A 737 -18.75 -9.62 -38.45
N MET A 738 -17.76 -10.52 -38.32
CA MET A 738 -17.73 -11.98 -38.50
C MET A 738 -17.31 -12.52 -39.87
#